data_AF-A0AAF0DR30-F1
#
_entry.id   AF-A0AAF0DR30-F1
#
_cell.length_a   1.000
_cell.length_b   1.000
_cell.length_c   1.000
_cell.angle_alpha   90.00
_cell.angle_beta   90.00
_cell.angle_gamma   90.00
#
_symmetry.space_group_name_H-M   'P 1'
#
loop_
_entity.id
_entity.type
_entity.pdbx_description
1 polymer ?
#
loop_
_entity_poly.entity_id
_entity_poly.type
_entity_poly.pdbx_seq_one_letter_code
_entity_poly.pdbx_strand_id
1 'polypeptide(L)'
;MSGGVARFEVPRYTLEELRAEPQRLMHYLQAPDTQCTEPNAYTSADLSLLPLLDERAEHPDPKEAAEHANHANQNALHVLQNVETNLRAILSSALGEDYNDDDLVETLQRLTEQLQVSTSKSTTQQHEEADDAPSETLEQLYIARNCTQLLAEADEVEAQAMARTDDVHAQMNALQRLTILVDGVSLSQQKDGLQFPKRAREELVRRRDALYGQLERRYHTALREALQAMHWPPPELENPDATKKREVKPVHILGNSQLEGAWSDVCELQLTGAELGLCGAPSCIKPLPLVSTSEIPGSTPAQPGSDAYVPLTAASILFQPILLRFRFHFDSDRSTNRLDKPEWFLRHMLALVQMNSELFAPAPDAWHPGGQIAELTRLRRPTSPDQPFRKRHILADTAAELLHNALYPLRKKIHASMPLLVSEPALLAHSIFQYLTFDADLREAYHPALMASDGRGAVRLADDVLGNDTWFKQWLDGERVFAQRRFDAVLESPTAWTLVQADTLTNENDPSLDAVAGPTRDADAAVDALTTTLSACTLTNILAGVTERYQPLHSLAQQCAFVIHVQRPLLSQFEVRLSRHMDAMEAMSSIFSRAIPGEIGSLDASSNNEEVRGTKGITRIMKALLSAEFVRQQLEEWSETSFFLDMNENIASLDKS
;
A
#
# COMPACT_ATOMS: atom_id res chain seq x y z
N MET A 1 -17.11 72.28 -6.49
CA MET A 1 -16.47 72.89 -7.68
C MET A 1 -17.12 72.29 -8.90
N SER A 2 -17.56 73.14 -9.84
CA SER A 2 -18.18 72.75 -11.10
C SER A 2 -17.15 72.02 -11.97
N GLY A 3 -17.30 70.71 -12.15
CA GLY A 3 -16.62 69.94 -13.18
C GLY A 3 -17.63 69.62 -14.28
N GLY A 4 -17.43 70.16 -15.47
CA GLY A 4 -18.30 69.93 -16.61
C GLY A 4 -18.27 68.48 -17.05
N VAL A 5 -19.44 67.84 -17.11
CA VAL A 5 -19.61 66.56 -17.80
C VAL A 5 -19.39 66.82 -19.28
N ALA A 6 -18.29 66.34 -19.84
CA ALA A 6 -18.04 66.36 -21.28
C ALA A 6 -19.14 65.51 -21.94
N ARG A 7 -20.10 66.17 -22.62
CA ARG A 7 -21.08 65.47 -23.44
C ARG A 7 -20.34 64.84 -24.62
N PHE A 8 -20.50 63.53 -24.76
CA PHE A 8 -20.01 62.78 -25.89
C PHE A 8 -20.77 63.22 -27.15
N GLU A 9 -20.15 64.03 -28.02
CA GLU A 9 -20.72 64.38 -29.32
C GLU A 9 -20.09 63.50 -30.41
N VAL A 10 -20.91 62.62 -30.99
CA VAL A 10 -20.50 61.73 -32.08
C VAL A 10 -20.31 62.54 -33.36
N PRO A 11 -19.22 62.36 -34.13
CA PRO A 11 -19.01 63.08 -35.38
C PRO A 11 -20.13 62.76 -36.39
N ARG A 12 -20.71 63.79 -37.01
CA ARG A 12 -21.76 63.65 -38.04
C ARG A 12 -21.17 63.92 -39.42
N TYR A 13 -21.06 62.91 -40.27
CA TYR A 13 -20.63 63.05 -41.65
C TYR A 13 -21.83 62.96 -42.59
N THR A 14 -21.83 63.76 -43.65
CA THR A 14 -22.84 63.72 -44.70
C THR A 14 -22.53 62.61 -45.71
N LEU A 15 -23.54 62.16 -46.46
CA LEU A 15 -23.41 61.06 -47.42
C LEU A 15 -22.41 61.35 -48.55
N GLU A 16 -22.25 62.63 -48.91
CA GLU A 16 -21.26 63.08 -49.91
C GLU A 16 -19.82 62.99 -49.36
N GLU A 17 -19.61 63.29 -48.08
CA GLU A 17 -18.29 63.19 -47.42
C GLU A 17 -17.85 61.74 -47.23
N LEU A 18 -18.78 60.84 -46.90
CA LEU A 18 -18.49 59.41 -46.76
C LEU A 18 -18.21 58.72 -48.10
N ARG A 19 -18.77 59.23 -49.21
CA ARG A 19 -18.44 58.75 -50.56
C ARG A 19 -17.05 59.22 -51.03
N ALA A 20 -16.62 60.40 -50.60
CA ALA A 20 -15.30 60.95 -50.95
C ALA A 20 -14.17 60.30 -50.14
N GLU A 21 -14.39 60.04 -48.85
CA GLU A 21 -13.42 59.40 -47.95
C GLU A 21 -14.08 58.24 -47.17
N PRO A 22 -14.14 57.03 -47.74
CA PRO A 22 -14.82 55.88 -47.12
C PRO A 22 -14.14 55.40 -45.82
N GLN A 23 -12.89 55.76 -45.58
CA GLN A 23 -12.17 55.45 -44.33
C GLN A 23 -12.81 56.10 -43.09
N ARG A 24 -13.58 57.19 -43.27
CA ARG A 24 -14.26 57.88 -42.16
C ARG A 24 -15.41 57.07 -41.56
N LEU A 25 -15.90 56.02 -42.23
CA LEU A 25 -16.83 55.05 -41.64
C LEU A 25 -16.22 54.36 -40.40
N MET A 26 -14.89 54.20 -40.36
CA MET A 26 -14.20 53.61 -39.21
C MET A 26 -14.32 54.46 -37.95
N HIS A 27 -14.56 55.77 -38.07
CA HIS A 27 -14.78 56.65 -36.91
C HIS A 27 -16.10 56.39 -36.20
N TYR A 28 -17.08 55.76 -36.86
CA TYR A 28 -18.31 55.27 -36.21
C TYR A 28 -18.14 53.91 -35.53
N LEU A 29 -17.11 53.15 -35.92
CA LEU A 29 -16.81 51.81 -35.42
C LEU A 29 -15.75 51.83 -34.29
N GLN A 30 -15.01 52.93 -34.15
CA GLN A 30 -14.09 53.12 -33.05
C GLN A 30 -14.86 53.42 -31.75
N ALA A 31 -14.54 52.67 -30.70
CA ALA A 31 -15.07 52.92 -29.38
C ALA A 31 -14.69 54.35 -28.92
N PRO A 32 -15.54 55.01 -28.12
CA PRO A 32 -15.22 56.26 -27.46
C PRO A 32 -13.80 56.30 -26.87
N ASP A 33 -13.04 57.35 -27.17
CA ASP A 33 -11.70 57.58 -26.62
C ASP A 33 -11.66 57.33 -25.10
N THR A 34 -10.71 56.50 -24.69
CA THR A 34 -10.54 55.85 -23.38
C THR A 34 -10.13 56.77 -22.22
N GLN A 35 -10.38 58.08 -22.32
CA GLN A 35 -10.02 59.02 -21.24
C GLN A 35 -11.15 59.33 -20.25
N CYS A 36 -12.38 58.88 -20.52
CA CYS A 36 -13.54 59.07 -19.62
C CYS A 36 -14.37 57.79 -19.39
N THR A 37 -13.77 56.61 -19.55
CA THR A 37 -14.43 55.36 -19.15
C THR A 37 -14.07 55.07 -17.69
N GLU A 38 -14.90 55.51 -16.75
CA GLU A 38 -15.02 54.74 -15.50
C GLU A 38 -15.39 53.29 -15.91
N PRO A 39 -14.75 52.28 -15.30
CA PRO A 39 -14.74 50.91 -15.80
C PRO A 39 -16.16 50.38 -16.01
N ASN A 40 -16.42 49.94 -17.24
CA ASN A 40 -17.70 49.40 -17.66
C ASN A 40 -18.09 48.17 -16.84
N ALA A 41 -19.33 48.23 -16.31
CA ALA A 41 -20.23 47.09 -16.10
C ALA A 41 -19.71 45.90 -15.27
N TYR A 42 -19.65 46.09 -13.96
CA TYR A 42 -19.61 44.99 -12.98
C TYR A 42 -20.95 44.22 -12.99
N THR A 43 -20.91 42.89 -13.09
CA THR A 43 -22.10 42.06 -12.89
C THR A 43 -22.49 42.02 -11.41
N SER A 44 -23.74 41.66 -11.09
CA SER A 44 -24.22 41.50 -9.70
C SER A 44 -23.32 40.58 -8.85
N ALA A 45 -22.67 39.61 -9.49
CA ALA A 45 -21.70 38.70 -8.86
C ALA A 45 -20.36 39.37 -8.53
N ASP A 46 -19.91 40.36 -9.32
CA ASP A 46 -18.69 41.10 -9.04
C ASP A 46 -18.88 42.06 -7.85
N LEU A 47 -20.11 42.58 -7.67
CA LEU A 47 -20.47 43.46 -6.55
C LEU A 47 -20.51 42.74 -5.20
N SER A 48 -20.84 41.44 -5.16
CA SER A 48 -20.82 40.63 -3.93
C SER A 48 -19.42 40.19 -3.52
N LEU A 49 -18.45 40.26 -4.43
CA LEU A 49 -17.05 39.89 -4.21
C LEU A 49 -16.17 41.07 -3.80
N LEU A 50 -16.63 42.32 -3.98
CA LEU A 50 -15.92 43.53 -3.56
C LEU A 50 -15.46 43.56 -2.08
N PRO A 51 -16.25 43.09 -1.09
CA PRO A 51 -15.81 43.08 0.31
C PRO A 51 -14.65 42.11 0.60
N LEU A 52 -14.41 41.14 -0.30
CA LEU A 52 -13.35 40.13 -0.16
C LEU A 52 -12.06 40.54 -0.86
N LEU A 53 -12.09 41.58 -1.71
CA LEU A 53 -10.99 41.94 -2.59
C LEU A 53 -10.21 43.20 -2.17
N ASP A 54 -10.67 43.99 -1.19
CA ASP A 54 -9.96 45.23 -0.86
C ASP A 54 -9.90 45.60 0.64
N GLU A 55 -8.71 45.49 1.24
CA GLU A 55 -8.37 46.11 2.52
C GLU A 55 -7.93 47.59 2.37
N ARG A 56 -7.98 48.19 1.16
CA ARG A 56 -7.40 49.51 0.88
C ARG A 56 -8.20 50.45 -0.06
N ALA A 57 -9.53 50.40 -0.08
CA ALA A 57 -10.32 51.40 -0.82
C ALA A 57 -10.63 52.66 0.01
N GLU A 58 -10.23 53.84 -0.49
CA GLU A 58 -10.45 55.17 0.11
C GLU A 58 -11.86 55.77 -0.10
N HIS A 59 -12.90 54.96 -0.42
CA HIS A 59 -14.27 55.45 -0.59
C HIS A 59 -15.16 55.17 0.65
N PRO A 60 -15.90 56.18 1.16
CA PRO A 60 -16.51 56.11 2.49
C PRO A 60 -17.78 55.25 2.59
N ASP A 61 -18.38 54.80 1.48
CA ASP A 61 -19.51 53.87 1.54
C ASP A 61 -19.62 53.01 0.25
N PRO A 62 -19.47 51.68 0.31
CA PRO A 62 -19.49 50.80 -0.87
C PRO A 62 -20.85 50.75 -1.58
N LYS A 63 -21.94 51.14 -0.92
CA LYS A 63 -23.28 51.20 -1.55
C LYS A 63 -23.44 52.35 -2.54
N GLU A 64 -22.95 53.54 -2.20
CA GLU A 64 -23.08 54.71 -3.08
C GLU A 64 -22.24 54.55 -4.36
N ALA A 65 -21.06 53.92 -4.25
CA ALA A 65 -20.22 53.60 -5.40
C ALA A 65 -20.93 52.62 -6.37
N ALA A 66 -21.65 51.63 -5.83
CA ALA A 66 -22.41 50.68 -6.65
C ALA A 66 -23.61 51.32 -7.36
N GLU A 67 -24.32 52.24 -6.70
CA GLU A 67 -25.44 52.96 -7.31
C GLU A 67 -24.99 53.92 -8.41
N HIS A 68 -23.88 54.64 -8.19
CA HIS A 68 -23.31 55.54 -9.19
C HIS A 68 -22.84 54.79 -10.44
N ALA A 69 -22.16 53.66 -10.27
CA ALA A 69 -21.72 52.80 -11.37
C ALA A 69 -22.90 52.23 -12.18
N ASN A 70 -23.99 51.84 -11.50
CA ASN A 70 -25.18 51.32 -12.18
C ASN A 70 -25.87 52.40 -13.05
N HIS A 71 -25.93 53.65 -12.55
CA HIS A 71 -26.52 54.75 -13.30
C HIS A 71 -25.67 55.17 -14.51
N ALA A 72 -24.34 55.18 -14.36
CA ALA A 72 -23.41 55.42 -15.47
C ALA A 72 -23.56 54.36 -16.57
N ASN A 73 -23.71 53.09 -16.20
CA ASN A 73 -23.90 51.98 -17.13
C ASN A 73 -25.21 52.11 -17.93
N GLN A 74 -26.32 52.47 -17.27
CA GLN A 74 -27.60 52.70 -17.95
C GLN A 74 -27.53 53.86 -18.96
N ASN A 75 -26.81 54.93 -18.63
CA ASN A 75 -26.61 56.05 -19.55
C ASN A 75 -25.73 55.67 -20.75
N ALA A 76 -24.66 54.89 -20.55
CA ALA A 76 -23.82 54.39 -21.64
C ALA A 76 -24.61 53.48 -22.60
N LEU A 77 -25.45 52.59 -22.05
CA LEU A 77 -26.31 51.71 -22.86
C LEU A 77 -27.28 52.52 -23.74
N HIS A 78 -27.86 53.60 -23.19
CA HIS A 78 -28.77 54.48 -23.92
C HIS A 78 -28.05 55.26 -25.04
N VAL A 79 -26.80 55.67 -24.83
CA VAL A 79 -26.00 56.33 -25.87
C VAL A 79 -25.67 55.36 -27.00
N LEU A 80 -25.29 54.12 -26.69
CA LEU A 80 -24.99 53.09 -27.69
C LEU A 80 -26.22 52.75 -28.54
N GLN A 81 -27.40 52.60 -27.93
CA GLN A 81 -28.66 52.39 -28.65
C GLN A 81 -29.00 53.57 -29.59
N ASN A 82 -28.70 54.81 -29.19
CA ASN A 82 -28.88 55.99 -30.04
C ASN A 82 -27.88 56.04 -31.22
N VAL A 83 -26.65 55.55 -31.05
CA VAL A 83 -25.67 55.46 -32.14
C VAL A 83 -26.09 54.40 -33.14
N GLU A 84 -26.52 53.25 -32.66
CA GLU A 84 -26.99 52.12 -33.47
C GLU A 84 -28.20 52.49 -34.33
N THR A 85 -29.19 53.18 -33.74
CA THR A 85 -30.37 53.67 -34.46
C THR A 85 -30.03 54.71 -35.53
N ASN A 86 -29.08 55.62 -35.26
CA ASN A 86 -28.62 56.59 -36.26
C ASN A 86 -27.82 55.95 -37.40
N LEU A 87 -26.98 54.96 -37.10
CA LEU A 87 -26.26 54.17 -38.11
C LEU A 87 -27.22 53.44 -39.03
N ARG A 88 -28.26 52.81 -38.48
CA ARG A 88 -29.33 52.19 -39.27
C ARG A 88 -30.04 53.19 -40.19
N ALA A 89 -30.33 54.40 -39.70
CA ALA A 89 -30.98 55.44 -40.51
C ALA A 89 -30.10 55.92 -41.67
N ILE A 90 -28.79 56.08 -41.45
CA ILE A 90 -27.84 56.49 -42.49
C ILE A 90 -27.69 55.38 -43.54
N LEU A 91 -27.54 54.13 -43.11
CA LEU A 91 -27.44 52.96 -44.00
C LEU A 91 -28.71 52.77 -44.84
N SER A 92 -29.89 52.93 -44.24
CA SER A 92 -31.18 52.92 -44.93
C SER A 92 -31.25 54.00 -46.03
N SER A 93 -30.76 55.22 -45.75
CA SER A 93 -30.74 56.31 -46.74
C SER A 93 -29.73 56.08 -47.88
N ALA A 94 -28.63 55.38 -47.61
CA ALA A 94 -27.56 55.16 -48.57
C ALA A 94 -27.87 54.06 -49.61
N LEU A 95 -28.67 53.06 -49.22
CA LEU A 95 -28.93 51.86 -50.01
C LEU A 95 -30.28 51.88 -50.75
N GLY A 96 -31.18 52.83 -50.46
CA GLY A 96 -32.52 52.90 -51.09
C GLY A 96 -33.50 51.86 -50.52
N GLU A 97 -34.80 52.13 -50.63
CA GLU A 97 -35.89 51.67 -49.75
C GLU A 97 -35.98 50.15 -49.39
N ASP A 98 -36.42 49.94 -48.14
CA ASP A 98 -36.81 48.71 -47.43
C ASP A 98 -35.74 47.61 -47.25
N TYR A 99 -34.77 47.90 -46.39
CA TYR A 99 -33.87 46.91 -45.80
C TYR A 99 -34.31 46.58 -44.36
N ASN A 100 -35.02 45.47 -44.20
CA ASN A 100 -35.22 44.79 -42.93
C ASN A 100 -34.35 43.54 -42.95
N ASP A 101 -33.19 43.59 -42.32
CA ASP A 101 -32.43 42.40 -41.98
C ASP A 101 -31.78 42.59 -40.61
N ASP A 102 -31.91 41.59 -39.74
CA ASP A 102 -31.61 41.65 -38.31
C ASP A 102 -30.10 41.63 -37.98
N ASP A 103 -29.21 41.63 -38.98
CA ASP A 103 -27.76 41.56 -38.77
C ASP A 103 -26.99 42.75 -39.37
N LEU A 104 -26.82 43.78 -38.53
CA LEU A 104 -26.04 44.98 -38.83
C LEU A 104 -24.57 44.66 -39.16
N VAL A 105 -24.05 43.57 -38.60
CA VAL A 105 -22.66 43.10 -38.79
C VAL A 105 -22.47 42.56 -40.22
N GLU A 106 -23.43 41.80 -40.73
CA GLU A 106 -23.33 41.18 -42.06
C GLU A 106 -23.46 42.21 -43.18
N THR A 107 -24.30 43.24 -42.99
CA THR A 107 -24.42 44.38 -43.92
C THR A 107 -23.18 45.25 -43.95
N LEU A 108 -22.54 45.49 -42.79
CA LEU A 108 -21.23 46.15 -42.72
C LEU A 108 -20.14 45.32 -43.39
N GLN A 109 -20.11 43.99 -43.20
CA GLN A 109 -19.16 43.12 -43.88
C GLN A 109 -19.29 43.16 -45.41
N ARG A 110 -20.51 43.07 -45.96
CA ARG A 110 -20.74 43.15 -47.42
C ARG A 110 -20.28 44.48 -48.03
N LEU A 111 -20.51 45.60 -47.33
CA LEU A 111 -20.05 46.93 -47.74
C LEU A 111 -18.51 47.02 -47.71
N THR A 112 -17.89 46.42 -46.69
CA THR A 112 -16.44 46.37 -46.55
C THR A 112 -15.81 45.50 -47.64
N GLU A 113 -16.42 44.36 -48.00
CA GLU A 113 -15.98 43.50 -49.11
C GLU A 113 -16.10 44.18 -50.48
N GLN A 114 -17.18 44.91 -50.75
CA GLN A 114 -17.33 45.69 -51.99
C GLN A 114 -16.30 46.82 -52.11
N LEU A 115 -15.89 47.41 -50.99
CA LEU A 115 -14.84 48.43 -50.94
C LEU A 115 -13.43 47.84 -51.04
N GLN A 116 -13.20 46.61 -50.57
CA GLN A 116 -11.92 45.90 -50.65
C GLN A 116 -11.54 45.44 -52.07
N VAL A 117 -12.51 45.12 -52.95
CA VAL A 117 -12.21 44.76 -54.36
C VAL A 117 -11.58 45.93 -55.15
N SER A 118 -11.76 47.17 -54.69
CA SER A 118 -11.31 48.38 -55.39
C SER A 118 -9.89 48.86 -55.02
N THR A 119 -9.21 48.22 -54.06
CA THR A 119 -7.93 48.73 -53.49
C THR A 119 -6.75 47.76 -53.59
N SER A 120 -6.83 46.71 -54.41
CA SER A 120 -5.67 45.87 -54.73
C SER A 120 -4.72 46.56 -55.73
N LYS A 121 -3.86 47.45 -55.23
CA LYS A 121 -2.53 47.80 -55.79
C LYS A 121 -1.82 48.82 -54.89
N SER A 122 -1.01 48.33 -53.96
CA SER A 122 0.31 48.88 -53.59
C SER A 122 0.76 48.29 -52.24
N THR A 123 1.48 47.18 -52.30
CA THR A 123 2.29 46.67 -51.20
C THR A 123 3.55 47.54 -51.06
N THR A 124 4.00 47.85 -49.84
CA THR A 124 5.30 47.37 -49.28
C THR A 124 5.64 48.09 -47.97
N GLN A 125 5.59 47.31 -46.88
CA GLN A 125 6.43 47.32 -45.66
C GLN A 125 6.43 48.56 -44.74
N GLN A 126 5.93 48.34 -43.51
CA GLN A 126 6.66 48.39 -42.22
C GLN A 126 5.68 48.72 -41.09
N HIS A 127 5.45 47.76 -40.17
CA HIS A 127 5.02 47.87 -38.75
C HIS A 127 4.14 46.66 -38.38
N GLU A 128 4.78 45.56 -38.02
CA GLU A 128 4.14 44.46 -37.27
C GLU A 128 4.97 44.30 -36.00
N GLU A 129 4.57 44.98 -34.92
CA GLU A 129 5.09 44.71 -33.57
C GLU A 129 4.23 45.35 -32.44
N ALA A 130 3.17 46.11 -32.74
CA ALA A 130 2.37 46.82 -31.72
C ALA A 130 0.91 46.35 -31.55
N ASP A 131 0.40 45.42 -32.37
CA ASP A 131 -1.04 45.07 -32.42
C ASP A 131 -1.44 43.77 -31.66
N ASP A 132 -0.52 43.04 -31.04
CA ASP A 132 -0.82 41.75 -30.37
C ASP A 132 -1.30 41.89 -28.90
N ALA A 133 -1.05 43.02 -28.23
CA ALA A 133 -1.39 43.23 -26.82
C ALA A 133 -2.90 43.21 -26.47
N PRO A 134 -3.82 43.83 -27.26
CA PRO A 134 -5.26 43.75 -26.96
C PRO A 134 -5.84 42.35 -27.20
N SER A 135 -5.26 41.57 -28.11
CA SER A 135 -5.64 40.18 -28.38
C SER A 135 -5.32 39.26 -27.19
N GLU A 136 -4.12 39.40 -26.62
CA GLU A 136 -3.71 38.63 -25.45
C GLU A 136 -4.55 38.95 -24.20
N THR A 137 -4.91 40.23 -24.02
CA THR A 137 -5.74 40.66 -22.88
C THR A 137 -7.18 40.12 -22.98
N LEU A 138 -7.74 40.09 -24.19
CA LEU A 138 -9.05 39.49 -24.45
C LEU A 138 -9.04 37.97 -24.21
N GLU A 139 -8.01 37.26 -24.66
CA GLU A 139 -7.84 35.83 -24.37
C GLU A 139 -7.82 35.56 -22.86
N GLN A 140 -7.11 36.37 -22.06
CA GLN A 140 -7.08 36.24 -20.61
C GLN A 140 -8.46 36.44 -19.96
N LEU A 141 -9.26 37.37 -20.46
CA LEU A 141 -10.63 37.59 -19.97
C LEU A 141 -11.57 36.43 -20.35
N TYR A 142 -11.46 35.87 -21.55
CA TYR A 142 -12.20 34.66 -21.93
C TYR A 142 -11.80 33.46 -21.07
N ILE A 143 -10.50 33.32 -20.78
CA ILE A 143 -9.98 32.31 -19.87
C ILE A 143 -10.60 32.46 -18.48
N ALA A 144 -10.58 33.69 -17.95
CA ALA A 144 -11.15 33.99 -16.64
C ALA A 144 -12.66 33.72 -16.59
N ARG A 145 -13.41 34.15 -17.61
CA ARG A 145 -14.84 33.87 -17.73
C ARG A 145 -15.15 32.37 -17.78
N ASN A 146 -14.35 31.60 -18.51
CA ASN A 146 -14.55 30.16 -18.58
C ASN A 146 -14.29 29.51 -17.22
N CYS A 147 -13.23 29.88 -16.48
CA CYS A 147 -13.04 29.27 -15.16
C CYS A 147 -14.09 29.73 -14.13
N THR A 148 -14.60 30.97 -14.20
CA THR A 148 -15.70 31.39 -13.31
C THR A 148 -17.00 30.64 -13.61
N GLN A 149 -17.29 30.35 -14.88
CA GLN A 149 -18.40 29.49 -15.27
C GLN A 149 -18.25 28.06 -14.71
N LEU A 150 -17.06 27.46 -14.84
CA LEU A 150 -16.81 26.12 -14.27
C LEU A 150 -16.95 26.09 -12.75
N LEU A 151 -16.53 27.15 -12.04
CA LEU A 151 -16.71 27.28 -10.59
C LEU A 151 -18.19 27.44 -10.20
N ALA A 152 -18.96 28.22 -10.96
CA ALA A 152 -20.40 28.36 -10.74
C ALA A 152 -21.15 27.04 -10.99
N GLU A 153 -20.78 26.29 -12.04
CA GLU A 153 -21.32 24.94 -12.28
C GLU A 153 -20.97 23.98 -11.14
N ALA A 154 -19.77 24.09 -10.56
CA ALA A 154 -19.40 23.30 -9.39
C ALA A 154 -20.26 23.62 -8.16
N ASP A 155 -20.57 24.90 -7.90
CA ASP A 155 -21.49 25.31 -6.82
C ASP A 155 -22.87 24.68 -6.99
N GLU A 156 -23.41 24.68 -8.22
CA GLU A 156 -24.71 24.07 -8.52
C GLU A 156 -24.71 22.56 -8.31
N VAL A 157 -23.64 21.87 -8.75
CA VAL A 157 -23.49 20.41 -8.59
C VAL A 157 -23.40 20.03 -7.12
N GLU A 158 -22.63 20.76 -6.31
CA GLU A 158 -22.53 20.53 -4.87
C GLU A 158 -23.86 20.80 -4.17
N ALA A 159 -24.54 21.90 -4.50
CA ALA A 159 -25.85 22.23 -3.94
C ALA A 159 -26.89 21.13 -4.25
N GLN A 160 -26.87 20.58 -5.47
CA GLN A 160 -27.75 19.48 -5.87
C GLN A 160 -27.43 18.18 -5.12
N ALA A 161 -26.14 17.86 -4.92
CA ALA A 161 -25.70 16.70 -4.15
C ALA A 161 -26.11 16.81 -2.67
N MET A 162 -25.98 18.01 -2.09
CA MET A 162 -26.37 18.31 -0.71
C MET A 162 -27.88 18.34 -0.51
N ALA A 163 -28.66 18.81 -1.49
CA ALA A 163 -30.12 18.82 -1.40
C ALA A 163 -30.73 17.41 -1.46
N ARG A 164 -30.10 16.49 -2.21
CA ARG A 164 -30.52 15.09 -2.34
C ARG A 164 -29.70 14.18 -1.46
N THR A 165 -29.83 14.35 -0.15
CA THR A 165 -29.05 13.59 0.84
C THR A 165 -29.28 12.08 0.74
N ASP A 166 -30.43 11.62 0.27
CA ASP A 166 -30.81 10.21 0.33
C ASP A 166 -30.58 9.45 -1.00
N ASP A 167 -30.19 10.18 -2.05
CA ASP A 167 -29.93 9.64 -3.38
C ASP A 167 -28.42 9.46 -3.62
N VAL A 168 -27.95 8.24 -3.41
CA VAL A 168 -26.55 7.83 -3.61
C VAL A 168 -26.14 7.98 -5.08
N HIS A 169 -27.05 7.72 -6.03
CA HIS A 169 -26.74 7.87 -7.45
C HIS A 169 -26.51 9.35 -7.79
N ALA A 170 -27.33 10.26 -7.24
CA ALA A 170 -27.10 11.70 -7.40
C ALA A 170 -25.76 12.14 -6.79
N GLN A 171 -25.38 11.60 -5.64
CA GLN A 171 -24.10 11.90 -4.98
C GLN A 171 -22.90 11.37 -5.78
N MET A 172 -22.96 10.14 -6.32
CA MET A 172 -21.92 9.60 -7.22
C MET A 172 -21.82 10.41 -8.52
N ASN A 173 -22.96 10.77 -9.12
CA ASN A 173 -23.00 11.60 -10.33
C ASN A 173 -22.40 13.00 -10.09
N ALA A 174 -22.65 13.60 -8.92
CA ALA A 174 -22.06 14.89 -8.57
C ALA A 174 -20.53 14.78 -8.47
N LEU A 175 -20.01 13.72 -7.86
CA LEU A 175 -18.57 13.46 -7.78
C LEU A 175 -17.95 13.28 -9.18
N GLN A 176 -18.60 12.51 -10.06
CA GLN A 176 -18.17 12.34 -11.45
C GLN A 176 -18.16 13.67 -12.22
N ARG A 177 -19.22 14.49 -12.06
CA ARG A 177 -19.30 15.82 -12.67
C ARG A 177 -18.19 16.75 -12.19
N LEU A 178 -17.90 16.78 -10.88
CA LEU A 178 -16.79 17.58 -10.35
C LEU A 178 -15.44 17.14 -10.94
N THR A 179 -15.21 15.83 -11.12
CA THR A 179 -14.00 15.35 -11.80
C THR A 179 -13.94 15.80 -13.25
N ILE A 180 -15.05 15.74 -13.99
CA ILE A 180 -15.12 16.25 -15.37
C ILE A 180 -14.81 17.76 -15.42
N LEU A 181 -15.30 18.54 -14.47
CA LEU A 181 -15.00 19.98 -14.38
C LEU A 181 -13.51 20.22 -14.10
N VAL A 182 -12.87 19.44 -13.22
CA VAL A 182 -11.42 19.48 -12.97
C VAL A 182 -10.64 19.21 -14.26
N ASP A 183 -11.04 18.20 -15.03
CA ASP A 183 -10.39 17.83 -16.28
C ASP A 183 -10.62 18.90 -17.38
N GLY A 184 -11.78 19.56 -17.37
CA GLY A 184 -12.13 20.65 -18.29
C GLY A 184 -11.18 21.87 -18.21
N VAL A 185 -10.60 22.14 -17.04
CA VAL A 185 -9.58 23.20 -16.88
C VAL A 185 -8.23 22.79 -17.52
N SER A 186 -7.98 21.49 -17.68
CA SER A 186 -6.69 20.96 -18.16
C SER A 186 -6.48 21.07 -19.66
N LEU A 187 -7.56 21.11 -20.44
CA LEU A 187 -7.49 20.96 -21.91
C LEU A 187 -7.50 22.30 -22.67
N SER A 188 -7.89 23.41 -22.04
CA SER A 188 -8.17 24.66 -22.76
C SER A 188 -7.15 25.78 -22.52
N GLN A 189 -6.24 25.68 -21.54
CA GLN A 189 -5.59 26.87 -20.96
C GLN A 189 -4.14 26.67 -20.46
N GLN A 190 -3.39 25.70 -20.99
CA GLN A 190 -1.94 25.57 -20.72
C GLN A 190 -1.12 26.57 -21.55
N LYS A 191 -1.27 27.87 -21.29
CA LYS A 191 -0.22 28.86 -21.59
C LYS A 191 0.58 29.11 -20.31
N ASP A 192 1.89 28.87 -20.36
CA ASP A 192 2.80 29.10 -19.25
C ASP A 192 2.76 30.57 -18.82
N GLY A 193 2.18 30.85 -17.65
CA GLY A 193 2.16 32.19 -17.05
C GLY A 193 0.88 32.58 -16.31
N LEU A 194 -0.27 31.99 -16.64
CA LEU A 194 -1.57 32.39 -16.08
C LEU A 194 -1.88 31.72 -14.73
N GLN A 195 -2.02 32.53 -13.67
CA GLN A 195 -2.32 32.04 -12.30
C GLN A 195 -3.79 31.64 -12.10
N PHE A 196 -4.72 32.27 -12.80
CA PHE A 196 -6.16 32.07 -12.63
C PHE A 196 -6.64 30.63 -12.91
N PRO A 197 -6.32 29.99 -14.06
CA PRO A 197 -6.72 28.61 -14.32
C PRO A 197 -6.10 27.62 -13.33
N LYS A 198 -4.87 27.88 -12.87
CA LYS A 198 -4.23 27.07 -11.82
C LYS A 198 -5.02 27.14 -10.51
N ARG A 199 -5.38 28.34 -10.05
CA ARG A 199 -6.20 28.54 -8.84
C ARG A 199 -7.59 27.94 -8.97
N ALA A 200 -8.23 28.08 -10.13
CA ALA A 200 -9.55 27.48 -10.38
C ALA A 200 -9.48 25.95 -10.34
N ARG A 201 -8.46 25.34 -10.95
CA ARG A 201 -8.23 23.90 -10.86
C ARG A 201 -7.99 23.46 -9.41
N GLU A 202 -7.13 24.17 -8.67
CA GLU A 202 -6.84 23.87 -7.26
C GLU A 202 -8.11 23.92 -6.41
N GLU A 203 -8.99 24.90 -6.65
CA GLU A 203 -10.27 25.01 -5.97
C GLU A 203 -11.24 23.87 -6.34
N LEU A 204 -11.36 23.53 -7.63
CA LEU A 204 -12.20 22.40 -8.06
C LEU A 204 -11.70 21.07 -7.51
N VAL A 205 -10.38 20.85 -7.45
CA VAL A 205 -9.78 19.66 -6.82
C VAL A 205 -10.10 19.64 -5.34
N ARG A 206 -9.91 20.76 -4.63
CA ARG A 206 -10.24 20.91 -3.20
C ARG A 206 -11.70 20.56 -2.93
N ARG A 207 -12.62 21.08 -3.75
CA ARG A 207 -14.07 20.84 -3.68
C ARG A 207 -14.44 19.39 -3.89
N ARG A 208 -13.94 18.78 -4.97
CA ARG A 208 -14.11 17.35 -5.27
C ARG A 208 -13.62 16.46 -4.11
N ASP A 209 -12.41 16.72 -3.62
CA ASP A 209 -11.79 15.93 -2.55
C ASP A 209 -12.52 16.15 -1.22
N ALA A 210 -13.01 17.36 -0.95
CA ALA A 210 -13.85 17.66 0.20
C ALA A 210 -15.20 16.94 0.13
N LEU A 211 -15.87 16.90 -1.03
CA LEU A 211 -17.10 16.14 -1.22
C LEU A 211 -16.87 14.64 -1.01
N TYR A 212 -15.82 14.09 -1.61
CA TYR A 212 -15.44 12.69 -1.43
C TYR A 212 -15.23 12.34 0.06
N GLY A 213 -14.43 13.13 0.77
CA GLY A 213 -14.18 12.91 2.21
C GLY A 213 -15.40 13.16 3.11
N GLN A 214 -16.38 13.94 2.67
CA GLN A 214 -17.68 14.06 3.37
C GLN A 214 -18.54 12.80 3.17
N LEU A 215 -18.65 12.32 1.92
CA LEU A 215 -19.40 11.10 1.59
C LEU A 215 -18.80 9.87 2.27
N GLU A 216 -17.46 9.76 2.29
CA GLU A 216 -16.74 8.68 2.95
C GLU A 216 -17.09 8.62 4.45
N ARG A 217 -16.94 9.75 5.17
CA ARG A 217 -17.30 9.83 6.59
C ARG A 217 -18.76 9.48 6.84
N ARG A 218 -19.66 9.94 5.98
CA ARG A 218 -21.09 9.68 6.10
C ARG A 218 -21.42 8.20 5.93
N TYR A 219 -20.99 7.57 4.84
CA TYR A 219 -21.30 6.16 4.58
C TYR A 219 -20.59 5.23 5.55
N HIS A 220 -19.36 5.56 5.97
CA HIS A 220 -18.66 4.79 7.01
C HIS A 220 -19.41 4.85 8.34
N THR A 221 -19.94 6.02 8.71
CA THR A 221 -20.74 6.17 9.93
C THR A 221 -22.05 5.39 9.82
N ALA A 222 -22.77 5.51 8.70
CA ALA A 222 -24.01 4.78 8.46
C ALA A 222 -23.80 3.25 8.51
N LEU A 223 -22.71 2.73 7.94
CA LEU A 223 -22.38 1.30 8.01
C LEU A 223 -22.08 0.87 9.46
N ARG A 224 -21.34 1.67 10.22
CA ARG A 224 -21.08 1.38 11.65
C ARG A 224 -22.37 1.40 12.47
N GLU A 225 -23.25 2.35 12.24
CA GLU A 225 -24.56 2.44 12.91
C GLU A 225 -25.45 1.23 12.57
N ALA A 226 -25.48 0.80 11.32
CA ALA A 226 -26.21 -0.39 10.90
C ALA A 226 -25.67 -1.68 11.57
N LEU A 227 -24.35 -1.82 11.65
CA LEU A 227 -23.70 -2.92 12.38
C LEU A 227 -24.01 -2.87 13.88
N GLN A 228 -23.96 -1.68 14.50
CA GLN A 228 -24.30 -1.49 15.92
C GLN A 228 -25.77 -1.80 16.21
N ALA A 229 -26.70 -1.40 15.35
CA ALA A 229 -28.12 -1.70 15.50
C ALA A 229 -28.40 -3.22 15.47
N MET A 230 -27.59 -3.96 14.71
CA MET A 230 -27.59 -5.42 14.68
C MET A 230 -26.86 -6.09 15.84
N HIS A 231 -26.24 -5.32 16.74
CA HIS A 231 -25.36 -5.81 17.79
C HIS A 231 -24.19 -6.65 17.21
N TRP A 232 -23.66 -6.21 16.07
CA TRP A 232 -22.50 -6.83 15.44
C TRP A 232 -21.21 -6.43 16.16
N PRO A 233 -20.27 -7.38 16.35
CA PRO A 233 -20.35 -8.80 16.03
C PRO A 233 -20.97 -9.59 17.19
N PRO A 234 -21.61 -10.72 16.91
CA PRO A 234 -22.07 -11.62 17.97
C PRO A 234 -20.87 -12.09 18.83
N PRO A 235 -21.04 -12.29 20.15
CA PRO A 235 -19.94 -12.65 21.05
C PRO A 235 -19.18 -13.91 20.63
N GLU A 236 -19.84 -14.82 19.91
CA GLU A 236 -19.23 -16.01 19.34
C GLU A 236 -18.12 -15.65 18.33
N LEU A 237 -18.32 -14.64 17.48
CA LEU A 237 -17.34 -14.21 16.48
C LEU A 237 -16.18 -13.39 17.06
N GLU A 238 -16.35 -12.79 18.24
CA GLU A 238 -15.26 -12.08 18.94
C GLU A 238 -14.33 -13.04 19.70
N ASN A 239 -14.87 -14.15 20.21
CA ASN A 239 -14.16 -15.01 21.13
C ASN A 239 -14.05 -16.47 20.65
N PRO A 240 -12.99 -16.80 19.89
CA PRO A 240 -12.75 -18.16 19.42
C PRO A 240 -12.55 -19.19 20.55
N ASP A 241 -12.22 -18.75 21.78
CA ASP A 241 -12.06 -19.66 22.92
C ASP A 241 -13.40 -20.06 23.56
N ALA A 242 -14.45 -19.26 23.39
CA ALA A 242 -15.79 -19.54 23.94
C ALA A 242 -16.58 -20.54 23.08
N THR A 243 -16.30 -20.60 21.78
CA THR A 243 -17.03 -21.41 20.80
C THR A 243 -16.67 -22.90 20.85
N LYS A 244 -15.51 -23.29 21.41
CA LYS A 244 -15.14 -24.71 21.64
C LYS A 244 -16.14 -25.49 22.52
N LYS A 245 -17.05 -24.80 23.22
CA LYS A 245 -18.00 -25.39 24.18
C LYS A 245 -19.48 -25.27 23.77
N ARG A 246 -19.81 -24.64 22.64
CA ARG A 246 -21.20 -24.41 22.19
C ARG A 246 -21.33 -24.59 20.68
N GLU A 247 -22.44 -25.16 20.23
CA GLU A 247 -22.84 -25.14 18.82
C GLU A 247 -22.96 -23.66 18.37
N VAL A 248 -22.11 -23.26 17.43
CA VAL A 248 -22.14 -21.91 16.85
C VAL A 248 -23.31 -21.87 15.89
N LYS A 249 -24.31 -21.04 16.18
CA LYS A 249 -25.40 -20.79 15.22
C LYS A 249 -24.83 -20.08 14.00
N PRO A 250 -25.24 -20.44 12.77
CA PRO A 250 -24.81 -19.72 11.58
C PRO A 250 -25.26 -18.27 11.70
N VAL A 251 -24.28 -17.36 11.68
CA VAL A 251 -24.53 -15.93 11.79
C VAL A 251 -25.12 -15.46 10.48
N HIS A 252 -26.32 -14.89 10.47
CA HIS A 252 -26.98 -14.41 9.25
C HIS A 252 -27.07 -12.88 9.26
N ILE A 253 -26.28 -12.22 8.40
CA ILE A 253 -26.25 -10.77 8.22
C ILE A 253 -27.07 -10.30 7.01
N LEU A 254 -27.39 -11.20 6.07
CA LEU A 254 -28.27 -10.89 4.94
C LEU A 254 -29.73 -10.68 5.41
N GLY A 255 -30.51 -9.90 4.65
CA GLY A 255 -31.92 -9.61 4.93
C GLY A 255 -32.15 -8.39 5.81
N ASN A 256 -31.10 -7.74 6.33
CA ASN A 256 -31.23 -6.43 6.95
C ASN A 256 -31.05 -5.32 5.91
N SER A 257 -32.15 -4.67 5.53
CA SER A 257 -32.14 -3.62 4.50
C SER A 257 -31.25 -2.42 4.83
N GLN A 258 -31.06 -2.09 6.11
CA GLN A 258 -30.16 -1.01 6.54
C GLN A 258 -28.69 -1.37 6.30
N LEU A 259 -28.30 -2.60 6.66
CA LEU A 259 -26.94 -3.10 6.42
C LEU A 259 -26.67 -3.27 4.92
N GLU A 260 -27.59 -3.89 4.18
CA GLU A 260 -27.47 -4.08 2.74
C GLU A 260 -27.35 -2.74 1.99
N GLY A 261 -28.13 -1.73 2.41
CA GLY A 261 -28.03 -0.37 1.90
C GLY A 261 -26.68 0.27 2.21
N ALA A 262 -26.30 0.35 3.48
CA ALA A 262 -25.05 0.99 3.90
C ALA A 262 -23.81 0.30 3.31
N TRP A 263 -23.81 -1.05 3.23
CA TRP A 263 -22.74 -1.81 2.59
C TRP A 263 -22.63 -1.47 1.11
N SER A 264 -23.76 -1.45 0.39
CA SER A 264 -23.80 -1.11 -1.04
C SER A 264 -23.25 0.30 -1.27
N ASP A 265 -23.61 1.27 -0.43
CA ASP A 265 -23.18 2.66 -0.59
C ASP A 265 -21.66 2.83 -0.41
N VAL A 266 -21.07 2.15 0.59
CA VAL A 266 -19.61 2.15 0.79
C VAL A 266 -18.89 1.51 -0.39
N CYS A 267 -19.42 0.39 -0.91
CA CYS A 267 -18.83 -0.29 -2.07
C CYS A 267 -18.92 0.59 -3.33
N GLU A 268 -20.06 1.22 -3.58
CA GLU A 268 -20.25 2.11 -4.74
C GLU A 268 -19.36 3.36 -4.66
N LEU A 269 -19.20 3.97 -3.47
CA LEU A 269 -18.29 5.09 -3.28
C LEU A 269 -16.84 4.68 -3.56
N GLN A 270 -16.39 3.52 -3.05
CA GLN A 270 -15.02 3.06 -3.26
C GLN A 270 -14.76 2.72 -4.73
N LEU A 271 -15.69 2.04 -5.39
CA LEU A 271 -15.60 1.72 -6.82
C LEU A 271 -15.59 2.99 -7.68
N THR A 272 -16.50 3.93 -7.42
CA THR A 272 -16.55 5.22 -8.13
C THR A 272 -15.28 6.03 -7.87
N GLY A 273 -14.80 6.07 -6.63
CA GLY A 273 -13.54 6.74 -6.27
C GLY A 273 -12.34 6.14 -7.01
N ALA A 274 -12.30 4.81 -7.17
CA ALA A 274 -11.23 4.13 -7.91
C ALA A 274 -11.30 4.43 -9.42
N GLU A 275 -12.49 4.42 -10.02
CA GLU A 275 -12.71 4.79 -11.43
C GLU A 275 -12.30 6.24 -11.70
N LEU A 276 -12.48 7.15 -10.72
CA LEU A 276 -12.11 8.57 -10.80
C LEU A 276 -10.66 8.86 -10.36
N GLY A 277 -9.88 7.85 -9.95
CA GLY A 277 -8.50 8.02 -9.48
C GLY A 277 -8.35 8.72 -8.12
N LEU A 278 -9.41 8.76 -7.30
CA LEU A 278 -9.41 9.33 -5.94
C LEU A 278 -8.89 8.34 -4.89
N CYS A 279 -9.07 7.05 -5.11
CA CYS A 279 -8.57 5.99 -4.25
C CYS A 279 -8.08 4.78 -5.07
N GLY A 280 -7.39 3.84 -4.42
CA GLY A 280 -7.02 2.58 -5.07
C GLY A 280 -8.24 1.69 -5.35
N ALA A 281 -8.19 0.90 -6.43
CA ALA A 281 -9.18 -0.13 -6.70
C ALA A 281 -9.04 -1.29 -5.69
N PRO A 282 -10.15 -1.84 -5.15
CA PRO A 282 -10.09 -2.97 -4.22
C PRO A 282 -9.38 -4.17 -4.85
N SER A 283 -8.35 -4.69 -4.19
CA SER A 283 -7.52 -5.78 -4.71
C SER A 283 -8.26 -7.12 -4.80
N CYS A 284 -9.35 -7.30 -4.04
CA CYS A 284 -10.17 -8.50 -4.13
C CYS A 284 -11.06 -8.56 -5.38
N ILE A 285 -11.32 -7.42 -6.05
CA ILE A 285 -12.21 -7.37 -7.21
C ILE A 285 -11.41 -7.72 -8.46
N LYS A 286 -11.74 -8.86 -9.07
CA LYS A 286 -11.10 -9.31 -10.30
C LYS A 286 -11.85 -8.77 -11.53
N PRO A 287 -11.13 -8.31 -12.57
CA PRO A 287 -11.76 -7.90 -13.82
C PRO A 287 -12.47 -9.09 -14.48
N LEU A 288 -13.58 -8.80 -15.16
CA LEU A 288 -14.33 -9.78 -15.93
C LEU A 288 -13.50 -10.22 -17.15
N PRO A 289 -13.36 -11.53 -17.43
CA PRO A 289 -12.52 -12.05 -18.52
C PRO A 289 -12.85 -11.51 -19.93
N LEU A 290 -14.04 -10.91 -20.11
CA LEU A 290 -14.54 -10.43 -21.40
C LEU A 290 -14.05 -9.01 -21.75
N VAL A 291 -13.53 -8.25 -20.79
CA VAL A 291 -13.04 -6.89 -21.03
C VAL A 291 -11.53 -6.98 -21.23
N SER A 292 -11.11 -7.02 -22.50
CA SER A 292 -9.72 -6.84 -22.92
C SER A 292 -9.27 -5.40 -22.67
N THR A 293 -9.29 -4.94 -21.42
CA THR A 293 -8.44 -3.83 -21.01
C THR A 293 -7.04 -4.40 -20.94
N SER A 294 -6.16 -3.89 -21.80
CA SER A 294 -4.71 -4.08 -21.77
C SER A 294 -4.22 -4.27 -20.32
N GLU A 295 -4.06 -5.52 -19.88
CA GLU A 295 -3.30 -5.81 -18.67
C GLU A 295 -1.95 -5.14 -18.90
N ILE A 296 -1.57 -4.19 -18.04
CA ILE A 296 -0.21 -3.68 -18.06
C ILE A 296 0.67 -4.93 -17.81
N PRO A 297 1.46 -5.38 -18.79
CA PRO A 297 2.21 -6.61 -18.65
C PRO A 297 3.25 -6.36 -17.56
N GLY A 298 3.04 -6.93 -16.36
CA GLY A 298 3.98 -6.83 -15.24
C GLY A 298 3.43 -6.35 -13.89
N SER A 299 2.15 -5.98 -13.75
CA SER A 299 1.59 -5.67 -12.42
C SER A 299 1.38 -6.95 -11.61
N THR A 300 2.30 -7.26 -10.71
CA THR A 300 2.15 -8.41 -9.80
C THR A 300 0.97 -8.19 -8.84
N PRO A 301 0.03 -9.15 -8.70
CA PRO A 301 -1.12 -8.99 -7.82
C PRO A 301 -0.65 -8.82 -6.36
N ALA A 302 -1.22 -7.85 -5.67
CA ALA A 302 -0.89 -7.57 -4.28
C ALA A 302 -1.30 -8.74 -3.37
N GLN A 303 -0.43 -9.15 -2.45
CA GLN A 303 -0.70 -10.25 -1.53
C GLN A 303 -1.53 -9.77 -0.31
N PRO A 304 -2.54 -10.53 0.15
CA PRO A 304 -3.22 -10.27 1.41
C PRO A 304 -2.23 -10.12 2.56
N GLY A 305 -2.42 -9.09 3.38
CA GLY A 305 -1.51 -8.75 4.48
C GLY A 305 -0.34 -7.84 4.10
N SER A 306 -0.09 -7.56 2.80
CA SER A 306 0.95 -6.61 2.35
C SER A 306 0.46 -5.14 2.38
N ASP A 307 1.40 -4.18 2.32
CA ASP A 307 1.07 -2.75 2.19
C ASP A 307 0.54 -2.37 0.79
N ALA A 308 0.78 -3.21 -0.22
CA ALA A 308 0.32 -2.97 -1.59
C ALA A 308 -1.15 -3.37 -1.80
N TYR A 309 -1.72 -4.16 -0.88
CA TYR A 309 -3.10 -4.64 -0.99
C TYR A 309 -4.07 -3.53 -0.57
N VAL A 310 -5.01 -3.21 -1.46
CA VAL A 310 -6.08 -2.23 -1.21
C VAL A 310 -7.31 -2.99 -0.71
N PRO A 311 -7.71 -2.85 0.56
CA PRO A 311 -8.84 -3.58 1.11
C PRO A 311 -10.18 -3.04 0.62
N LEU A 312 -11.18 -3.90 0.60
CA LEU A 312 -12.57 -3.48 0.48
C LEU A 312 -13.00 -2.78 1.79
N THR A 313 -13.27 -1.49 1.72
CA THR A 313 -13.49 -0.65 2.90
C THR A 313 -14.68 -1.14 3.74
N ALA A 314 -15.74 -1.63 3.10
CA ALA A 314 -16.89 -2.20 3.79
C ALA A 314 -16.51 -3.44 4.63
N ALA A 315 -15.67 -4.33 4.08
CA ALA A 315 -15.17 -5.50 4.79
C ALA A 315 -14.26 -5.09 5.96
N SER A 316 -13.38 -4.10 5.78
CA SER A 316 -12.55 -3.59 6.87
C SER A 316 -13.36 -2.98 8.01
N ILE A 317 -14.42 -2.21 7.72
CA ILE A 317 -15.31 -1.65 8.74
C ILE A 317 -16.04 -2.77 9.49
N LEU A 318 -16.52 -3.79 8.78
CA LEU A 318 -17.19 -4.95 9.39
C LEU A 318 -16.25 -5.79 10.27
N PHE A 319 -14.97 -5.88 9.89
CA PHE A 319 -13.98 -6.68 10.62
C PHE A 319 -13.34 -5.94 11.80
N GLN A 320 -13.35 -4.60 11.81
CA GLN A 320 -12.81 -3.78 12.91
C GLN A 320 -13.35 -4.18 14.30
N PRO A 321 -14.68 -4.34 14.51
CA PRO A 321 -15.22 -4.81 15.77
C PRO A 321 -14.74 -6.21 16.18
N ILE A 322 -14.57 -7.14 15.23
CA ILE A 322 -14.06 -8.50 15.50
C ILE A 322 -12.65 -8.43 16.10
N LEU A 323 -11.83 -7.48 15.63
CA LEU A 323 -10.48 -7.27 16.13
C LEU A 323 -10.42 -6.56 17.50
N LEU A 324 -11.53 -6.07 18.06
CA LEU A 324 -11.49 -5.34 19.34
C LEU A 324 -10.94 -6.20 20.47
N ARG A 325 -11.30 -7.48 20.54
CA ARG A 325 -10.76 -8.41 21.55
C ARG A 325 -9.26 -8.62 21.36
N PHE A 326 -8.81 -8.80 20.12
CA PHE A 326 -7.39 -8.90 19.81
C PHE A 326 -6.64 -7.66 20.29
N ARG A 327 -7.10 -6.46 19.90
CA ARG A 327 -6.49 -5.18 20.29
C ARG A 327 -6.50 -4.97 21.80
N PHE A 328 -7.60 -5.32 22.46
CA PHE A 328 -7.70 -5.22 23.91
C PHE A 328 -6.70 -6.13 24.63
N HIS A 329 -6.54 -7.38 24.20
CA HIS A 329 -5.64 -8.32 24.86
C HIS A 329 -4.17 -8.17 24.48
N PHE A 330 -3.91 -7.72 23.25
CA PHE A 330 -2.58 -7.77 22.66
C PHE A 330 -2.01 -6.41 22.25
N ASP A 331 -2.78 -5.32 22.26
CA ASP A 331 -2.25 -3.96 22.00
C ASP A 331 -2.36 -3.01 23.20
N SER A 332 -2.81 -3.49 24.36
CA SER A 332 -2.91 -2.70 25.59
C SER A 332 -1.96 -3.19 26.68
N ASP A 333 -1.94 -2.49 27.82
CA ASP A 333 -1.11 -2.80 28.99
C ASP A 333 -1.60 -4.03 29.79
N ARG A 334 -2.32 -4.94 29.15
CA ARG A 334 -2.79 -6.18 29.77
C ARG A 334 -1.66 -7.17 29.92
N SER A 335 -1.75 -8.01 30.96
CA SER A 335 -0.81 -9.11 31.19
C SER A 335 -0.77 -10.16 30.08
N THR A 336 -1.71 -10.09 29.13
CA THR A 336 -1.77 -10.95 27.93
C THR A 336 -0.90 -10.42 26.78
N ASN A 337 -0.51 -9.15 26.79
CA ASN A 337 0.38 -8.57 25.79
C ASN A 337 1.85 -8.81 26.20
N ARG A 338 2.34 -10.02 25.91
CA ARG A 338 3.67 -10.49 26.34
C ARG A 338 4.57 -10.71 25.13
N LEU A 339 5.76 -10.10 25.17
CA LEU A 339 6.78 -10.29 24.13
C LEU A 339 7.33 -11.72 24.11
N ASP A 340 7.37 -12.40 25.26
CA ASP A 340 7.84 -13.79 25.36
C ASP A 340 6.80 -14.84 24.96
N LYS A 341 5.56 -14.42 24.69
CA LYS A 341 4.43 -15.30 24.33
C LYS A 341 3.76 -14.90 23.01
N PRO A 342 4.51 -14.83 21.89
CA PRO A 342 3.93 -14.51 20.60
C PRO A 342 2.88 -15.53 20.15
N GLU A 343 2.98 -16.79 20.59
CA GLU A 343 2.02 -17.85 20.28
C GLU A 343 0.57 -17.51 20.69
N TRP A 344 0.37 -16.64 21.69
CA TRP A 344 -0.97 -16.29 22.17
C TRP A 344 -1.75 -15.46 21.15
N PHE A 345 -1.13 -14.41 20.62
CA PHE A 345 -1.80 -13.54 19.64
C PHE A 345 -1.87 -14.20 18.26
N LEU A 346 -0.87 -15.01 17.90
CA LEU A 346 -0.85 -15.78 16.66
C LEU A 346 -1.99 -16.81 16.62
N ARG A 347 -2.11 -17.64 17.66
CA ARG A 347 -3.19 -18.63 17.77
C ARG A 347 -4.56 -17.98 17.78
N HIS A 348 -4.70 -16.83 18.46
CA HIS A 348 -5.95 -16.09 18.46
C HIS A 348 -6.33 -15.63 17.04
N MET A 349 -5.37 -15.08 16.29
CA MET A 349 -5.63 -14.62 14.92
C MET A 349 -5.98 -15.79 13.98
N LEU A 350 -5.27 -16.91 14.07
CA LEU A 350 -5.59 -18.12 13.29
C LEU A 350 -7.04 -18.57 13.55
N ALA A 351 -7.43 -18.59 14.82
CA ALA A 351 -8.79 -18.98 15.20
C ALA A 351 -9.85 -17.98 14.70
N LEU A 352 -9.55 -16.68 14.66
CA LEU A 352 -10.42 -15.67 14.04
C LEU A 352 -10.59 -15.91 12.54
N VAL A 353 -9.52 -16.24 11.81
CA VAL A 353 -9.58 -16.58 10.38
C VAL A 353 -10.46 -17.82 10.16
N GLN A 354 -10.22 -18.89 10.91
CA GLN A 354 -11.02 -20.12 10.80
C GLN A 354 -12.50 -19.87 11.10
N MET A 355 -12.81 -19.11 12.15
CA MET A 355 -14.18 -18.86 12.59
C MET A 355 -14.95 -17.95 11.63
N ASN A 356 -14.27 -17.06 10.90
CA ASN A 356 -14.88 -16.18 9.90
C ASN A 356 -14.77 -16.73 8.46
N SER A 357 -14.23 -17.93 8.27
CA SER A 357 -13.99 -18.52 6.95
C SER A 357 -15.26 -18.66 6.10
N GLU A 358 -16.35 -19.17 6.69
CA GLU A 358 -17.65 -19.35 6.01
C GLU A 358 -18.29 -18.01 5.62
N LEU A 359 -18.16 -17.01 6.49
CA LEU A 359 -18.68 -15.65 6.24
C LEU A 359 -18.05 -15.02 4.99
N PHE A 360 -16.75 -15.28 4.79
CA PHE A 360 -15.93 -14.77 3.68
C PHE A 360 -15.68 -15.80 2.58
N ALA A 361 -16.45 -16.90 2.52
CA ALA A 361 -16.28 -17.90 1.48
C ALA A 361 -16.42 -17.25 0.07
N PRO A 362 -15.45 -17.43 -0.83
CA PRO A 362 -15.50 -16.82 -2.14
C PRO A 362 -16.63 -17.44 -2.97
N ALA A 363 -17.27 -16.64 -3.81
CA ALA A 363 -18.24 -17.18 -4.75
C ALA A 363 -17.51 -17.81 -5.94
N PRO A 364 -17.79 -19.07 -6.30
CA PRO A 364 -17.02 -19.77 -7.33
C PRO A 364 -17.31 -19.24 -8.74
N ASP A 365 -18.53 -18.74 -8.98
CA ASP A 365 -18.90 -18.11 -10.24
C ASP A 365 -20.05 -17.09 -10.04
N ALA A 366 -20.58 -16.56 -11.14
CA ALA A 366 -21.68 -15.59 -11.16
C ALA A 366 -23.00 -16.10 -10.59
N TRP A 367 -23.22 -17.41 -10.61
CA TRP A 367 -24.53 -18.05 -10.46
C TRP A 367 -24.67 -18.72 -9.11
N HIS A 368 -23.56 -19.22 -8.58
CA HIS A 368 -23.50 -19.87 -7.28
C HIS A 368 -23.25 -18.84 -6.18
N PRO A 369 -23.94 -18.98 -5.03
CA PRO A 369 -23.71 -18.13 -3.89
C PRO A 369 -22.35 -18.44 -3.26
N GLY A 370 -21.66 -17.39 -2.82
CA GLY A 370 -20.53 -17.51 -1.90
C GLY A 370 -21.00 -17.40 -0.45
N GLY A 371 -20.08 -16.97 0.41
CA GLY A 371 -20.39 -16.50 1.76
C GLY A 371 -21.19 -15.19 1.73
N GLN A 372 -21.68 -14.77 2.89
CA GLN A 372 -22.57 -13.61 2.96
C GLN A 372 -21.87 -12.30 2.61
N ILE A 373 -20.56 -12.19 2.83
CA ILE A 373 -19.78 -11.02 2.38
C ILE A 373 -19.75 -10.97 0.85
N ALA A 374 -19.57 -12.13 0.18
CA ALA A 374 -19.61 -12.18 -1.27
C ALA A 374 -20.99 -11.76 -1.80
N GLU A 375 -22.08 -12.21 -1.16
CA GLU A 375 -23.43 -11.78 -1.54
C GLU A 375 -23.68 -10.28 -1.29
N LEU A 376 -23.23 -9.73 -0.16
CA LEU A 376 -23.33 -8.29 0.11
C LEU A 376 -22.58 -7.46 -0.94
N THR A 377 -21.39 -7.87 -1.38
CA THR A 377 -20.63 -7.17 -2.43
C THR A 377 -21.33 -7.14 -3.80
N ARG A 378 -22.25 -8.07 -4.05
CA ARG A 378 -23.06 -8.13 -5.27
C ARG A 378 -24.26 -7.19 -5.24
N LEU A 379 -24.71 -6.75 -4.07
CA LEU A 379 -25.91 -5.91 -3.94
C LEU A 379 -25.67 -4.49 -4.46
N ARG A 380 -26.74 -3.88 -4.98
CA ARG A 380 -26.81 -2.50 -5.45
C ARG A 380 -28.11 -1.86 -5.04
N ARG A 381 -28.01 -0.61 -4.57
CA ARG A 381 -29.16 0.19 -4.17
C ARG A 381 -30.17 0.27 -5.34
N PRO A 382 -31.46 0.02 -5.09
CA PRO A 382 -32.47 0.15 -6.12
C PRO A 382 -32.68 1.63 -6.50
N THR A 383 -33.20 1.88 -7.70
CA THR A 383 -33.54 3.24 -8.16
C THR A 383 -34.80 3.77 -7.47
N SER A 384 -35.64 2.89 -6.92
CA SER A 384 -36.85 3.20 -6.16
C SER A 384 -36.90 2.36 -4.88
N PRO A 385 -37.34 2.90 -3.73
CA PRO A 385 -37.36 2.18 -2.46
C PRO A 385 -38.22 0.90 -2.47
N ASP A 386 -39.22 0.81 -3.37
CA ASP A 386 -40.12 -0.36 -3.46
C ASP A 386 -39.52 -1.53 -4.27
N GLN A 387 -38.33 -1.36 -4.86
CA GLN A 387 -37.70 -2.40 -5.68
C GLN A 387 -36.69 -3.23 -4.88
N PRO A 388 -36.53 -4.53 -5.19
CA PRO A 388 -35.49 -5.34 -4.58
C PRO A 388 -34.10 -4.86 -5.01
N PHE A 389 -33.09 -5.13 -4.18
CA PHE A 389 -31.69 -4.90 -4.54
C PHE A 389 -31.34 -5.60 -5.85
N ARG A 390 -30.60 -4.90 -6.71
CA ARG A 390 -30.07 -5.49 -7.94
C ARG A 390 -28.77 -6.23 -7.64
N LYS A 391 -28.56 -7.38 -8.27
CA LYS A 391 -27.29 -8.12 -8.19
C LYS A 391 -26.40 -7.76 -9.37
N ARG A 392 -25.21 -7.21 -9.10
CA ARG A 392 -24.14 -7.03 -10.09
C ARG A 392 -23.25 -8.27 -10.07
N HIS A 393 -22.89 -8.78 -11.25
CA HIS A 393 -21.86 -9.80 -11.32
C HIS A 393 -20.49 -9.15 -11.06
N ILE A 394 -19.93 -9.42 -9.88
CA ILE A 394 -18.56 -9.07 -9.50
C ILE A 394 -17.89 -10.36 -9.02
N LEU A 395 -16.69 -10.62 -9.54
CA LEU A 395 -15.83 -11.69 -9.04
C LEU A 395 -14.96 -11.11 -7.93
N ALA A 396 -15.40 -11.28 -6.68
CA ALA A 396 -14.68 -10.82 -5.50
C ALA A 396 -14.00 -12.00 -4.78
N ASP A 397 -12.70 -11.92 -4.57
CA ASP A 397 -11.94 -12.84 -3.72
C ASP A 397 -12.10 -12.44 -2.25
N THR A 398 -13.24 -12.79 -1.66
CA THR A 398 -13.55 -12.44 -0.27
C THR A 398 -12.66 -13.17 0.74
N ALA A 399 -12.06 -14.31 0.35
CA ALA A 399 -11.09 -14.99 1.20
C ALA A 399 -9.80 -14.16 1.34
N ALA A 400 -9.35 -13.51 0.26
CA ALA A 400 -8.25 -12.55 0.29
C ALA A 400 -8.57 -11.35 1.21
N GLU A 401 -9.82 -10.88 1.24
CA GLU A 401 -10.23 -9.81 2.16
C GLU A 401 -10.13 -10.25 3.62
N LEU A 402 -10.60 -11.45 3.97
CA LEU A 402 -10.45 -11.99 5.33
C LEU A 402 -8.97 -12.06 5.73
N LEU A 403 -8.13 -12.61 4.85
CA LEU A 403 -6.70 -12.74 5.07
C LEU A 403 -6.04 -11.38 5.26
N HIS A 404 -6.36 -10.39 4.43
CA HIS A 404 -5.78 -9.05 4.57
C HIS A 404 -6.20 -8.40 5.89
N ASN A 405 -7.50 -8.42 6.21
CA ASN A 405 -8.02 -7.79 7.42
C ASN A 405 -7.50 -8.46 8.72
N ALA A 406 -7.09 -9.73 8.67
CA ALA A 406 -6.44 -10.42 9.78
C ALA A 406 -4.91 -10.21 9.81
N LEU A 407 -4.23 -10.41 8.69
CA LEU A 407 -2.76 -10.43 8.63
C LEU A 407 -2.14 -9.04 8.65
N TYR A 408 -2.79 -8.03 8.06
CA TYR A 408 -2.26 -6.67 8.04
C TYR A 408 -2.03 -6.10 9.46
N PRO A 409 -3.03 -6.07 10.37
CA PRO A 409 -2.81 -5.59 11.74
C PRO A 409 -1.83 -6.48 12.52
N LEU A 410 -1.88 -7.79 12.31
CA LEU A 410 -0.95 -8.74 12.93
C LEU A 410 0.51 -8.44 12.53
N ARG A 411 0.76 -8.19 11.24
CA ARG A 411 2.06 -7.81 10.70
C ARG A 411 2.54 -6.50 11.33
N LYS A 412 1.69 -5.47 11.40
CA LYS A 412 2.05 -4.19 12.05
C LYS A 412 2.42 -4.37 13.52
N LYS A 413 1.72 -5.24 14.26
CA LYS A 413 2.07 -5.59 15.64
C LYS A 413 3.45 -6.24 15.75
N ILE A 414 3.76 -7.19 14.86
CA ILE A 414 5.07 -7.86 14.83
C ILE A 414 6.16 -6.83 14.56
N HIS A 415 6.01 -6.00 13.52
CA HIS A 415 6.96 -4.93 13.19
C HIS A 415 7.20 -3.98 14.36
N ALA A 416 6.15 -3.58 15.08
CA ALA A 416 6.27 -2.73 16.26
C ALA A 416 7.05 -3.40 17.42
N SER A 417 7.07 -4.73 17.47
CA SER A 417 7.75 -5.52 18.51
C SER A 417 9.21 -5.83 18.16
N MET A 418 9.58 -5.83 16.87
CA MET A 418 10.92 -6.21 16.39
C MET A 418 12.08 -5.42 17.02
N PRO A 419 12.01 -4.08 17.20
CA PRO A 419 13.10 -3.33 17.84
C PRO A 419 13.47 -3.84 19.24
N LEU A 420 12.51 -4.39 19.99
CA LEU A 420 12.73 -4.94 21.34
C LEU A 420 13.19 -6.41 21.28
N LEU A 421 12.73 -7.18 20.29
CA LEU A 421 13.12 -8.58 20.12
C LEU A 421 14.58 -8.70 19.69
N VAL A 422 15.06 -7.81 18.82
CA VAL A 422 16.43 -7.85 18.30
C VAL A 422 17.50 -7.73 19.39
N SER A 423 17.20 -7.05 20.50
CA SER A 423 18.12 -6.98 21.65
C SER A 423 18.19 -8.26 22.49
N GLU A 424 17.24 -9.19 22.32
CA GLU A 424 17.08 -10.39 23.15
C GLU A 424 17.10 -11.67 22.29
N PRO A 425 18.29 -12.25 22.01
CA PRO A 425 18.43 -13.33 21.02
C PRO A 425 17.54 -14.55 21.25
N ALA A 426 17.33 -14.95 22.51
CA ALA A 426 16.47 -16.08 22.83
C ALA A 426 14.98 -15.81 22.54
N LEU A 427 14.51 -14.58 22.80
CA LEU A 427 13.14 -14.17 22.50
C LEU A 427 12.93 -13.99 21.00
N LEU A 428 13.93 -13.47 20.29
CA LEU A 428 13.93 -13.37 18.84
C LEU A 428 13.81 -14.75 18.18
N ALA A 429 14.66 -15.70 18.58
CA ALA A 429 14.64 -17.07 18.06
C ALA A 429 13.29 -17.76 18.30
N HIS A 430 12.76 -17.67 19.53
CA HIS A 430 11.43 -18.19 19.86
C HIS A 430 10.34 -17.54 18.98
N SER A 431 10.37 -16.21 18.84
CA SER A 431 9.39 -15.47 18.03
C SER A 431 9.42 -15.89 16.55
N ILE A 432 10.60 -16.00 15.95
CA ILE A 432 10.76 -16.43 14.55
C ILE A 432 10.20 -17.85 14.37
N PHE A 433 10.51 -18.77 15.28
CA PHE A 433 9.95 -20.12 15.24
C PHE A 433 8.42 -20.09 15.30
N GLN A 434 7.83 -19.31 16.21
CA GLN A 434 6.37 -19.16 16.29
C GLN A 434 5.76 -18.55 15.01
N TYR A 435 6.45 -17.63 14.34
CA TYR A 435 6.01 -17.08 13.05
C TYR A 435 6.02 -18.14 11.95
N LEU A 436 7.08 -18.95 11.87
CA LEU A 436 7.18 -20.08 10.93
C LEU A 436 6.07 -21.10 11.16
N THR A 437 5.82 -21.48 12.41
CA THR A 437 4.72 -22.39 12.78
C THR A 437 3.37 -21.80 12.38
N PHE A 438 3.09 -20.54 12.71
CA PHE A 438 1.84 -19.88 12.33
C PHE A 438 1.64 -19.86 10.80
N ASP A 439 2.70 -19.57 10.03
CA ASP A 439 2.63 -19.55 8.57
C ASP A 439 2.31 -20.93 7.97
N ALA A 440 2.83 -22.01 8.56
CA ALA A 440 2.51 -23.37 8.18
C ALA A 440 1.06 -23.71 8.56
N ASP A 441 0.68 -23.47 9.82
CA ASP A 441 -0.65 -23.76 10.36
C ASP A 441 -1.76 -23.03 9.58
N LEU A 442 -1.54 -21.76 9.22
CA LEU A 442 -2.51 -20.96 8.47
C LEU A 442 -2.79 -21.57 7.09
N ARG A 443 -1.75 -22.08 6.41
CA ARG A 443 -1.88 -22.66 5.07
C ARG A 443 -2.52 -24.03 5.09
N GLU A 444 -2.26 -24.81 6.14
CA GLU A 444 -2.92 -26.09 6.37
C GLU A 444 -4.40 -25.89 6.74
N ALA A 445 -4.67 -24.97 7.68
CA ALA A 445 -6.01 -24.73 8.20
C ALA A 445 -6.93 -23.95 7.24
N TYR A 446 -6.38 -23.12 6.37
CA TYR A 446 -7.14 -22.23 5.49
C TYR A 446 -6.52 -22.16 4.10
N HIS A 447 -6.90 -23.11 3.25
CA HIS A 447 -6.39 -23.28 1.89
C HIS A 447 -6.37 -21.99 1.03
N PRO A 448 -7.32 -21.02 1.14
CA PRO A 448 -7.21 -19.76 0.42
C PRO A 448 -5.92 -18.97 0.70
N ALA A 449 -5.24 -19.20 1.83
CA ALA A 449 -3.94 -18.61 2.11
C ALA A 449 -2.84 -19.04 1.11
N LEU A 450 -3.03 -20.16 0.41
CA LEU A 450 -2.16 -20.61 -0.68
C LEU A 450 -2.60 -20.07 -2.05
N MET A 451 -3.91 -19.95 -2.28
CA MET A 451 -4.47 -19.69 -3.61
C MET A 451 -4.74 -18.22 -3.91
N ALA A 452 -4.80 -17.36 -2.87
CA ALA A 452 -5.02 -15.92 -3.04
C ALA A 452 -3.97 -15.28 -3.96
N SER A 453 -4.33 -14.13 -4.54
CA SER A 453 -3.44 -13.36 -5.45
C SER A 453 -2.87 -14.21 -6.59
N ASP A 454 -3.77 -14.95 -7.25
CA ASP A 454 -3.49 -15.79 -8.42
C ASP A 454 -2.40 -16.84 -8.14
N GLY A 455 -2.49 -17.49 -6.98
CA GLY A 455 -1.58 -18.58 -6.57
C GLY A 455 -0.30 -18.12 -5.88
N ARG A 456 -0.10 -16.81 -5.68
CA ARG A 456 1.02 -16.30 -4.84
C ARG A 456 0.79 -16.51 -3.34
N GLY A 457 -0.46 -16.66 -2.93
CA GLY A 457 -0.85 -16.80 -1.54
C GLY A 457 -0.74 -15.50 -0.73
N ALA A 458 -1.17 -15.57 0.53
CA ALA A 458 -1.03 -14.49 1.49
C ALA A 458 0.43 -14.31 1.95
N VAL A 459 0.75 -13.12 2.47
CA VAL A 459 2.07 -12.82 3.06
C VAL A 459 2.44 -13.85 4.12
N ARG A 460 3.71 -14.26 4.13
CA ARG A 460 4.33 -15.06 5.19
C ARG A 460 4.92 -14.10 6.21
N LEU A 461 4.49 -14.18 7.47
CA LEU A 461 4.98 -13.30 8.52
C LEU A 461 6.46 -13.54 8.80
N ALA A 462 6.91 -14.81 8.75
CA ALA A 462 8.31 -15.14 8.92
C ALA A 462 9.16 -14.56 7.78
N ASP A 463 8.76 -14.74 6.52
CA ASP A 463 9.52 -14.23 5.38
C ASP A 463 9.55 -12.69 5.36
N ASP A 464 8.47 -12.02 5.76
CA ASP A 464 8.42 -10.55 5.88
C ASP A 464 9.40 -10.02 6.95
N VAL A 465 9.51 -10.71 8.09
CA VAL A 465 10.50 -10.38 9.14
C VAL A 465 11.93 -10.71 8.68
N LEU A 466 12.15 -11.90 8.13
CA LEU A 466 13.47 -12.38 7.74
C LEU A 466 13.97 -11.74 6.44
N GLY A 467 13.08 -11.10 5.66
CA GLY A 467 13.44 -10.26 4.52
C GLY A 467 14.16 -8.97 4.93
N ASN A 468 14.12 -8.60 6.21
CA ASN A 468 14.97 -7.54 6.74
C ASN A 468 16.35 -8.09 7.11
N ASP A 469 17.36 -7.77 6.29
CA ASP A 469 18.75 -8.21 6.47
C ASP A 469 19.30 -7.94 7.87
N THR A 470 18.90 -6.82 8.50
CA THR A 470 19.38 -6.46 9.83
C THR A 470 18.84 -7.41 10.90
N TRP A 471 17.55 -7.77 10.82
CA TRP A 471 16.91 -8.66 11.77
C TRP A 471 17.36 -10.11 11.57
N PHE A 472 17.45 -10.55 10.31
CA PHE A 472 17.98 -11.86 9.96
C PHE A 472 19.42 -12.04 10.48
N LYS A 473 20.29 -11.06 10.26
CA LYS A 473 21.67 -11.11 10.74
C LYS A 473 21.75 -11.23 12.27
N GLN A 474 20.94 -10.49 13.01
CA GLN A 474 20.93 -10.54 14.47
C GLN A 474 20.46 -11.89 15.00
N TRP A 475 19.47 -12.50 14.35
CA TRP A 475 19.07 -13.86 14.67
C TRP A 475 20.19 -14.87 14.37
N LEU A 476 20.80 -14.79 13.17
CA LEU A 476 21.89 -15.67 12.76
C LEU A 476 23.10 -15.58 13.70
N ASP A 477 23.51 -14.36 14.08
CA ASP A 477 24.60 -14.12 15.03
C ASP A 477 24.25 -14.66 16.42
N GLY A 478 22.99 -14.48 16.86
CA GLY A 478 22.47 -15.04 18.11
C GLY A 478 22.54 -16.56 18.15
N GLU A 479 22.10 -17.23 17.08
CA GLU A 479 22.15 -18.69 16.93
C GLU A 479 23.58 -19.22 16.88
N ARG A 480 24.47 -18.53 16.15
CA ARG A 480 25.90 -18.84 16.13
C ARG A 480 26.50 -18.80 17.52
N VAL A 481 26.31 -17.70 18.25
CA VAL A 481 26.88 -17.52 19.59
C VAL A 481 26.28 -18.53 20.57
N PHE A 482 24.98 -18.82 20.47
CA PHE A 482 24.32 -19.82 21.31
C PHE A 482 24.90 -21.22 21.09
N ALA A 483 25.00 -21.66 19.82
CA ALA A 483 25.53 -22.98 19.48
C ALA A 483 27.01 -23.12 19.86
N GLN A 484 27.83 -22.09 19.61
CA GLN A 484 29.24 -22.06 19.98
C GLN A 484 29.44 -22.19 21.49
N ARG A 485 28.74 -21.37 22.28
CA ARG A 485 28.82 -21.44 23.76
C ARG A 485 28.42 -22.81 24.29
N ARG A 486 27.36 -23.40 23.73
CA ARG A 486 26.91 -24.74 24.12
C ARG A 486 27.98 -25.79 23.82
N PHE A 487 28.64 -25.69 22.66
CA PHE A 487 29.70 -26.62 22.30
C PHE A 487 30.99 -26.42 23.11
N ASP A 488 31.38 -25.17 23.37
CA ASP A 488 32.52 -24.81 24.22
C ASP A 488 32.37 -25.42 25.62
N ALA A 489 31.19 -25.27 26.24
CA ALA A 489 30.91 -25.86 27.55
C ALA A 489 31.08 -27.39 27.57
N VAL A 490 30.73 -28.07 26.47
CA VAL A 490 30.92 -29.51 26.32
C VAL A 490 32.40 -29.84 26.18
N LEU A 491 33.16 -29.09 25.38
CA LEU A 491 34.59 -29.32 25.17
C LEU A 491 35.45 -29.05 26.41
N GLU A 492 35.00 -28.14 27.27
CA GLU A 492 35.64 -27.83 28.56
C GLU A 492 35.31 -28.85 29.65
N SER A 493 34.26 -29.67 29.46
CA SER A 493 33.88 -30.71 30.41
C SER A 493 34.95 -31.81 30.51
N PRO A 494 35.26 -32.32 31.72
CA PRO A 494 36.20 -33.43 31.89
C PRO A 494 35.71 -34.74 31.24
N THR A 495 34.40 -34.87 31.00
CA THR A 495 33.78 -36.05 30.38
C THR A 495 33.67 -35.97 28.85
N ALA A 496 34.09 -34.86 28.24
CA ALA A 496 33.96 -34.61 26.80
C ALA A 496 34.52 -35.75 25.91
N TRP A 497 35.61 -36.37 26.36
CA TRP A 497 36.34 -37.40 25.63
C TRP A 497 36.07 -38.80 26.17
N THR A 498 35.03 -38.99 26.97
CA THR A 498 34.60 -40.32 27.43
C THR A 498 33.93 -41.05 26.28
N LEU A 499 34.24 -42.35 26.13
CA LEU A 499 33.62 -43.20 25.11
C LEU A 499 32.20 -43.54 25.53
N VAL A 500 31.28 -43.41 24.58
CA VAL A 500 29.84 -43.61 24.73
C VAL A 500 29.32 -44.35 23.51
N GLN A 501 28.23 -45.10 23.69
CA GLN A 501 27.46 -45.63 22.56
C GLN A 501 26.47 -44.56 22.11
N ALA A 502 26.43 -44.24 20.81
CA ALA A 502 25.62 -43.14 20.28
C ALA A 502 24.13 -43.22 20.71
N ASP A 503 23.55 -44.43 20.69
CA ASP A 503 22.13 -44.68 21.00
C ASP A 503 21.77 -44.48 22.48
N THR A 504 22.76 -44.40 23.37
CA THR A 504 22.54 -44.27 24.82
C THR A 504 22.37 -42.83 25.31
N LEU A 505 22.56 -41.83 24.43
CA LEU A 505 22.55 -40.41 24.77
C LEU A 505 21.27 -39.66 24.33
N THR A 506 20.14 -40.37 24.22
CA THR A 506 18.87 -39.84 23.69
C THR A 506 18.18 -38.77 24.55
N ASN A 507 18.72 -38.37 25.70
CA ASN A 507 18.14 -37.33 26.56
C ASN A 507 19.17 -36.28 26.98
N GLU A 508 18.92 -35.01 26.64
CA GLU A 508 19.79 -33.85 26.92
C GLU A 508 19.97 -33.49 28.42
N ASN A 509 19.54 -34.32 29.38
CA ASN A 509 19.50 -33.96 30.81
C ASN A 509 19.73 -35.11 31.81
N ASP A 510 20.37 -36.22 31.44
CA ASP A 510 20.69 -37.27 32.42
C ASP A 510 22.12 -37.12 32.98
N PRO A 511 22.30 -36.69 34.25
CA PRO A 511 23.60 -36.62 34.90
C PRO A 511 24.13 -38.00 35.36
N SER A 512 23.46 -39.11 35.04
CA SER A 512 23.91 -40.46 35.44
C SER A 512 25.01 -41.04 34.53
N LEU A 513 26.06 -40.26 34.26
CA LEU A 513 27.28 -40.75 33.60
C LEU A 513 28.23 -41.51 34.55
N ASP A 514 27.87 -41.67 35.83
CA ASP A 514 28.71 -42.35 36.84
C ASP A 514 28.43 -43.86 37.03
N ALA A 515 27.59 -44.50 36.19
CA ALA A 515 27.18 -45.90 36.41
C ALA A 515 27.44 -46.88 35.25
N VAL A 516 28.37 -46.60 34.32
CA VAL A 516 28.78 -47.58 33.28
C VAL A 516 30.24 -48.00 33.43
N ALA A 517 30.64 -48.33 34.66
CA ALA A 517 31.91 -48.99 34.97
C ALA A 517 31.71 -50.25 35.85
N GLY A 518 30.60 -50.97 35.64
CA GLY A 518 30.34 -52.29 36.23
C GLY A 518 30.32 -53.38 35.15
N PRO A 519 31.03 -54.51 35.32
CA PRO A 519 31.06 -55.58 34.33
C PRO A 519 29.85 -56.50 34.50
N THR A 520 28.63 -56.00 34.27
CA THR A 520 27.42 -56.83 34.21
C THR A 520 26.37 -56.16 33.32
N ARG A 521 26.50 -56.33 31.99
CA ARG A 521 25.35 -56.26 31.08
C ARG A 521 25.45 -57.45 30.13
N ASP A 522 24.32 -58.12 29.99
CA ASP A 522 24.13 -59.30 29.16
C ASP A 522 24.65 -59.07 27.73
N ALA A 523 25.47 -60.00 27.25
CA ALA A 523 26.26 -59.88 26.03
C ALA A 523 25.45 -59.98 24.71
N ASP A 524 24.12 -60.01 24.76
CA ASP A 524 23.25 -60.31 23.61
C ASP A 524 22.20 -59.22 23.29
N ALA A 525 22.31 -58.01 23.87
CA ALA A 525 21.41 -56.91 23.55
C ALA A 525 22.16 -55.68 22.99
N ALA A 526 21.93 -55.40 21.70
CA ALA A 526 22.32 -54.23 20.89
C ALA A 526 23.81 -54.11 20.50
N VAL A 527 24.17 -54.72 19.36
CA VAL A 527 25.50 -54.67 18.72
C VAL A 527 25.57 -53.59 17.62
N ASP A 528 24.50 -52.82 17.36
CA ASP A 528 24.42 -51.91 16.20
C ASP A 528 24.81 -50.43 16.47
N ALA A 529 25.07 -50.03 17.73
CA ALA A 529 25.34 -48.63 18.06
C ALA A 529 26.83 -48.27 17.87
N LEU A 530 27.11 -47.22 17.09
CA LEU A 530 28.47 -46.69 16.90
C LEU A 530 29.03 -46.19 18.24
N THR A 531 30.26 -46.60 18.56
CA THR A 531 30.98 -46.11 19.73
C THR A 531 31.74 -44.83 19.37
N THR A 532 31.50 -43.74 20.08
CA THR A 532 32.11 -42.43 19.82
C THR A 532 32.41 -41.70 21.14
N THR A 533 32.85 -40.44 21.09
CA THR A 533 33.01 -39.60 22.29
C THR A 533 31.76 -38.77 22.57
N LEU A 534 31.54 -38.41 23.83
CA LEU A 534 30.45 -37.53 24.24
C LEU A 534 30.47 -36.20 23.46
N SER A 535 31.66 -35.63 23.22
CA SER A 535 31.82 -34.39 22.46
C SER A 535 31.37 -34.51 21.00
N ALA A 536 31.70 -35.63 20.33
CA ALA A 536 31.28 -35.89 18.96
C ALA A 536 29.76 -36.10 18.85
N CYS A 537 29.17 -36.89 19.76
CA CYS A 537 27.73 -37.08 19.84
C CYS A 537 26.98 -35.77 20.15
N THR A 538 27.51 -34.97 21.07
CA THR A 538 26.88 -33.68 21.39
C THR A 538 26.99 -32.68 20.22
N LEU A 539 28.11 -32.69 19.48
CA LEU A 539 28.25 -31.88 18.27
C LEU A 539 27.19 -32.22 17.24
N THR A 540 26.95 -33.50 16.96
CA THR A 540 25.92 -33.93 16.00
C THR A 540 24.53 -33.53 16.49
N ASN A 541 24.26 -33.61 17.80
CA ASN A 541 22.98 -33.15 18.36
C ASN A 541 22.79 -31.64 18.23
N ILE A 542 23.84 -30.84 18.49
CA ILE A 542 23.81 -29.38 18.28
C ILE A 542 23.56 -29.06 16.82
N LEU A 543 24.27 -29.73 15.91
CA LEU A 543 24.12 -29.51 14.47
C LEU A 543 22.71 -29.89 13.98
N ALA A 544 22.13 -30.99 14.47
CA ALA A 544 20.74 -31.37 14.19
C ALA A 544 19.75 -30.31 14.71
N GLY A 545 19.91 -29.86 15.95
CA GLY A 545 19.08 -28.80 16.52
C GLY A 545 19.26 -27.42 15.85
N VAL A 546 20.37 -27.17 15.15
CA VAL A 546 20.53 -26.01 14.27
C VAL A 546 19.79 -26.25 12.94
N THR A 547 19.91 -27.45 12.36
CA THR A 547 19.17 -27.85 11.14
C THR A 547 17.68 -27.67 11.29
N GLU A 548 17.10 -28.12 12.41
CA GLU A 548 15.66 -27.97 12.69
C GLU A 548 15.19 -26.50 12.68
N ARG A 549 16.06 -25.54 13.02
CA ARG A 549 15.69 -24.11 13.07
C ARG A 549 15.62 -23.47 11.70
N TYR A 550 16.52 -23.83 10.79
CA TYR A 550 16.58 -23.20 9.46
C TYR A 550 15.93 -24.02 8.36
N GLN A 551 15.67 -25.31 8.59
CA GLN A 551 14.95 -26.18 7.64
C GLN A 551 13.59 -25.60 7.19
N PRO A 552 12.77 -24.97 8.05
CA PRO A 552 11.48 -24.41 7.63
C PRO A 552 11.58 -23.11 6.81
N LEU A 553 12.78 -22.53 6.64
CA LEU A 553 12.96 -21.29 5.87
C LEU A 553 12.72 -21.54 4.39
N HIS A 554 12.11 -20.59 3.68
CA HIS A 554 11.87 -20.71 2.24
C HIS A 554 13.04 -20.17 1.39
N SER A 555 13.81 -19.23 1.94
CA SER A 555 14.93 -18.62 1.22
C SER A 555 16.17 -19.51 1.28
N LEU A 556 16.59 -20.03 0.12
CA LEU A 556 17.81 -20.81 -0.01
C LEU A 556 19.04 -20.05 0.52
N ALA A 557 19.15 -18.75 0.22
CA ALA A 557 20.25 -17.92 0.69
C ALA A 557 20.32 -17.88 2.23
N GLN A 558 19.16 -17.81 2.90
CA GLN A 558 19.09 -17.83 4.36
C GLN A 558 19.44 -19.22 4.92
N GLN A 559 18.95 -20.31 4.30
CA GLN A 559 19.33 -21.66 4.68
C GLN A 559 20.84 -21.89 4.56
N CYS A 560 21.46 -21.49 3.44
CA CYS A 560 22.91 -21.58 3.23
C CYS A 560 23.68 -20.75 4.26
N ALA A 561 23.18 -19.58 4.65
CA ALA A 561 23.81 -18.75 5.65
C ALA A 561 23.97 -19.47 7.00
N PHE A 562 23.00 -20.30 7.42
CA PHE A 562 23.14 -21.13 8.63
C PHE A 562 24.23 -22.18 8.50
N VAL A 563 24.28 -22.89 7.37
CA VAL A 563 25.31 -23.90 7.10
C VAL A 563 26.71 -23.25 7.15
N ILE A 564 26.86 -22.08 6.51
CA ILE A 564 28.15 -21.39 6.39
C ILE A 564 28.59 -20.71 7.69
N HIS A 565 27.67 -20.01 8.37
CA HIS A 565 28.01 -19.13 9.49
C HIS A 565 27.76 -19.75 10.88
N VAL A 566 26.99 -20.83 10.97
CA VAL A 566 26.71 -21.54 12.25
C VAL A 566 27.34 -22.92 12.25
N GLN A 567 26.96 -23.81 11.32
CA GLN A 567 27.38 -25.23 11.36
C GLN A 567 28.87 -25.42 11.02
N ARG A 568 29.35 -24.81 9.93
CA ARG A 568 30.76 -24.93 9.51
C ARG A 568 31.75 -24.48 10.60
N PRO A 569 31.56 -23.34 11.31
CA PRO A 569 32.44 -22.98 12.42
C PRO A 569 32.52 -24.01 13.54
N LEU A 570 31.42 -24.70 13.87
CA LEU A 570 31.42 -25.76 14.88
C LEU A 570 32.24 -26.97 14.43
N LEU A 571 32.09 -27.37 13.16
CA LEU A 571 32.88 -28.45 12.56
C LEU A 571 34.37 -28.09 12.50
N SER A 572 34.73 -26.89 12.06
CA SER A 572 36.12 -26.41 12.05
C SER A 572 36.70 -26.31 13.46
N GLN A 573 35.91 -25.90 14.44
CA GLN A 573 36.34 -25.89 15.84
C GLN A 573 36.66 -27.30 16.34
N PHE A 574 35.82 -28.28 16.01
CA PHE A 574 36.05 -29.68 16.38
C PHE A 574 37.25 -30.27 15.66
N GLU A 575 37.41 -30.00 14.36
CA GLU A 575 38.59 -30.38 13.57
C GLU A 575 39.88 -29.87 14.23
N VAL A 576 39.97 -28.56 14.51
CA VAL A 576 41.13 -27.96 15.17
C VAL A 576 41.38 -28.62 16.53
N ARG A 577 40.33 -29.00 17.26
CA ARG A 577 40.47 -29.68 18.55
C ARG A 577 41.02 -31.09 18.38
N LEU A 578 40.54 -31.86 17.41
CA LEU A 578 41.04 -33.20 17.07
C LEU A 578 42.50 -33.15 16.61
N SER A 579 42.86 -32.21 15.73
CA SER A 579 44.24 -32.01 15.30
C SER A 579 45.16 -31.70 16.48
N ARG A 580 44.76 -30.75 17.35
CA ARG A 580 45.54 -30.44 18.56
C ARG A 580 45.69 -31.63 19.52
N HIS A 581 44.69 -32.51 19.60
CA HIS A 581 44.77 -33.75 20.38
C HIS A 581 45.81 -34.70 19.79
N MET A 582 45.83 -34.85 18.46
CA MET A 582 46.80 -35.67 17.75
C MET A 582 48.22 -35.09 17.82
N ASP A 583 48.38 -33.78 17.61
CA ASP A 583 49.66 -33.08 17.72
C ASP A 583 50.26 -33.18 19.13
N ALA A 584 49.42 -33.06 20.17
CA ALA A 584 49.86 -33.24 21.56
C ALA A 584 50.37 -34.66 21.79
N MET A 585 49.69 -35.68 21.24
CA MET A 585 50.16 -37.07 21.29
C MET A 585 51.47 -37.26 20.53
N GLU A 586 51.65 -36.65 19.36
CA GLU A 586 52.89 -36.70 18.60
C GLU A 586 54.04 -35.98 19.32
N ALA A 587 53.79 -34.81 19.89
CA ALA A 587 54.77 -34.07 20.69
C ALA A 587 55.22 -34.87 21.92
N MET A 588 54.27 -35.46 22.66
CA MET A 588 54.62 -36.26 23.83
C MET A 588 55.32 -37.58 23.46
N SER A 589 54.95 -38.21 22.35
CA SER A 589 55.61 -39.44 21.87
C SER A 589 56.98 -39.20 21.24
N SER A 590 57.22 -38.03 20.63
CA SER A 590 58.53 -37.64 20.08
C SER A 590 59.53 -37.17 21.14
N ILE A 591 59.06 -36.51 22.21
CA ILE A 591 59.88 -36.28 23.42
C ILE A 591 60.32 -37.63 24.01
N PHE A 592 59.42 -38.61 24.01
CA PHE A 592 59.71 -39.95 24.48
C PHE A 592 60.73 -40.68 23.58
N SER A 593 60.62 -40.61 22.25
CA SER A 593 61.55 -41.28 21.33
C SER A 593 62.95 -40.66 21.33
N ARG A 594 63.07 -39.34 21.58
CA ARG A 594 64.37 -38.65 21.74
C ARG A 594 65.03 -38.89 23.09
N ALA A 595 64.27 -39.31 24.11
CA ALA A 595 64.80 -39.60 25.45
C ALA A 595 65.50 -40.98 25.57
N ILE A 596 65.68 -41.71 24.46
CA ILE A 596 66.39 -43.00 24.43
C ILE A 596 67.42 -42.97 23.29
N PRO A 597 68.72 -42.89 23.61
CA PRO A 597 69.51 -44.13 23.76
C PRO A 597 70.38 -44.17 25.03
N GLY A 598 70.21 -45.22 25.86
CA GLY A 598 71.33 -45.76 26.65
C GLY A 598 71.19 -46.03 28.15
N GLU A 599 70.11 -45.66 28.84
CA GLU A 599 70.03 -45.89 30.30
C GLU A 599 68.65 -46.42 30.72
N ILE A 600 68.49 -47.74 30.61
CA ILE A 600 67.33 -48.49 31.08
C ILE A 600 67.50 -48.65 32.59
N GLY A 601 66.86 -47.81 33.41
CA GLY A 601 66.70 -48.18 34.82
C GLY A 601 66.37 -47.12 35.86
N SER A 602 66.39 -45.81 35.56
CA SER A 602 66.18 -44.82 36.63
C SER A 602 65.48 -43.55 36.18
N LEU A 603 64.26 -43.68 35.68
CA LEU A 603 63.29 -42.58 35.58
C LEU A 603 61.92 -43.12 36.00
N ASP A 604 61.81 -43.49 37.27
CA ASP A 604 60.52 -43.62 37.92
C ASP A 604 59.84 -42.24 37.93
N ALA A 605 58.61 -42.22 37.43
CA ALA A 605 57.57 -41.26 37.76
C ALA A 605 57.77 -39.79 37.40
N SER A 606 57.78 -39.46 36.10
CA SER A 606 57.03 -38.28 35.66
C SER A 606 55.67 -38.74 35.12
N SER A 607 54.59 -38.46 35.86
CA SER A 607 53.18 -38.81 35.56
C SER A 607 52.77 -38.62 34.10
N ASN A 608 53.40 -37.68 33.39
CA ASN A 608 53.09 -37.32 32.01
C ASN A 608 53.49 -38.40 30.97
N ASN A 609 54.41 -39.31 31.30
CA ASN A 609 54.88 -40.35 30.36
C ASN A 609 53.99 -41.60 30.35
N GLU A 610 53.19 -41.82 31.40
CA GLU A 610 52.26 -42.97 31.48
C GLU A 610 51.00 -42.74 30.66
N GLU A 611 50.62 -41.49 30.48
CA GLU A 611 49.46 -41.06 29.70
C GLU A 611 49.57 -41.32 28.18
N VAL A 612 50.78 -41.55 27.69
CA VAL A 612 51.12 -41.68 26.26
C VAL A 612 51.60 -43.09 25.92
N ARG A 613 51.85 -43.93 26.93
CA ARG A 613 52.32 -45.32 26.78
C ARG A 613 51.18 -46.33 26.91
N GLY A 614 51.35 -47.49 26.27
CA GLY A 614 50.47 -48.65 26.43
C GLY A 614 49.02 -48.40 25.98
N THR A 615 48.07 -49.02 26.68
CA THR A 615 46.64 -48.95 26.35
C THR A 615 46.09 -47.53 26.42
N LYS A 616 46.57 -46.69 27.35
CA LYS A 616 46.11 -45.31 27.53
C LYS A 616 46.40 -44.42 26.31
N GLY A 617 47.60 -44.52 25.73
CA GLY A 617 47.97 -43.79 24.52
C GLY A 617 47.16 -44.23 23.29
N ILE A 618 46.96 -45.55 23.13
CA ILE A 618 46.12 -46.11 22.06
C ILE A 618 44.67 -45.65 22.22
N THR A 619 44.11 -45.67 23.43
CA THR A 619 42.75 -45.21 23.71
C THR A 619 42.56 -43.73 23.34
N ARG A 620 43.57 -42.86 23.51
CA ARG A 620 43.47 -41.45 23.08
C ARG A 620 43.40 -41.29 21.57
N ILE A 621 44.23 -42.02 20.83
CA ILE A 621 44.19 -42.03 19.35
C ILE A 621 42.88 -42.62 18.85
N MET A 622 42.43 -43.72 19.45
CA MET A 622 41.13 -44.34 19.15
C MET A 622 39.98 -43.36 19.39
N LYS A 623 39.99 -42.58 20.49
CA LYS A 623 38.97 -41.56 20.75
C LYS A 623 38.90 -40.51 19.65
N ALA A 624 40.04 -40.02 19.17
CA ALA A 624 40.08 -39.05 18.07
C ALA A 624 39.57 -39.66 16.75
N LEU A 625 40.01 -40.88 16.43
CA LEU A 625 39.58 -41.62 15.23
C LEU A 625 38.06 -41.89 15.24
N LEU A 626 37.56 -42.49 16.32
CA LEU A 626 36.14 -42.82 16.47
C LEU A 626 35.26 -41.56 16.42
N SER A 627 35.73 -40.46 16.99
CA SER A 627 35.03 -39.18 16.93
C SER A 627 34.93 -38.65 15.50
N ALA A 628 36.03 -38.66 14.76
CA ALA A 628 36.08 -38.19 13.38
C ALA A 628 35.24 -39.08 12.44
N GLU A 629 35.36 -40.40 12.61
CA GLU A 629 34.60 -41.38 11.82
C GLU A 629 33.10 -41.26 12.06
N PHE A 630 32.69 -41.13 13.32
CA PHE A 630 31.29 -40.91 13.69
C PHE A 630 30.72 -39.63 13.07
N VAL A 631 31.42 -38.49 13.21
CA VAL A 631 30.95 -37.21 12.62
C VAL A 631 30.91 -37.30 11.10
N ARG A 632 31.92 -37.91 10.46
CA ARG A 632 31.91 -38.13 9.00
C ARG A 632 30.70 -38.93 8.56
N GLN A 633 30.44 -40.06 9.22
CA GLN A 633 29.30 -40.91 8.89
C GLN A 633 27.96 -40.17 9.05
N GLN A 634 27.80 -39.40 10.14
CA GLN A 634 26.59 -38.60 10.35
C GLN A 634 26.40 -37.52 9.27
N LEU A 635 27.48 -36.86 8.84
CA LEU A 635 27.41 -35.88 7.76
C LEU A 635 27.08 -36.53 6.40
N GLU A 636 27.61 -37.73 6.13
CA GLU A 636 27.25 -38.52 4.95
C GLU A 636 25.77 -38.91 4.96
N GLU A 637 25.27 -39.44 6.09
CA GLU A 637 23.86 -39.75 6.26
C GLU A 637 22.96 -38.53 6.05
N TRP A 638 23.36 -37.36 6.58
CA TRP A 638 22.61 -36.12 6.38
C TRP A 638 22.62 -35.64 4.94
N SER A 639 23.73 -35.80 4.22
CA SER A 639 23.82 -35.42 2.81
C SER A 639 22.83 -36.19 1.92
N GLU A 640 22.41 -37.38 2.36
CA GLU A 640 21.42 -38.24 1.68
C GLU A 640 19.97 -37.98 2.14
N THR A 641 19.74 -37.07 3.09
CA THR A 641 18.38 -36.70 3.51
C THR A 641 17.70 -35.83 2.46
N SER A 642 16.37 -35.96 2.33
CA SER A 642 15.58 -35.22 1.32
C SER A 642 15.85 -33.72 1.37
N PHE A 643 15.96 -33.14 2.57
CA PHE A 643 16.20 -31.72 2.75
C PHE A 643 17.54 -31.25 2.15
N PHE A 644 18.65 -31.94 2.44
CA PHE A 644 19.95 -31.54 1.91
C PHE A 644 20.13 -31.91 0.43
N LEU A 645 19.46 -32.97 -0.05
CA LEU A 645 19.37 -33.27 -1.48
C LEU A 645 18.63 -32.16 -2.24
N ASP A 646 17.47 -31.73 -1.75
CA ASP A 646 16.69 -30.62 -2.34
C ASP A 646 17.49 -29.31 -2.31
N MET A 647 18.17 -29.02 -1.19
CA MET A 647 19.05 -27.86 -1.08
C MET A 647 20.18 -27.90 -2.11
N ASN A 648 20.84 -29.05 -2.28
CA ASN A 648 21.92 -29.23 -3.24
C ASN A 648 21.43 -29.09 -4.69
N GLU A 649 20.24 -29.63 -5.02
CA GLU A 649 19.62 -29.44 -6.33
C GLU A 649 19.34 -27.96 -6.61
N ASN A 650 18.78 -27.25 -5.63
CA ASN A 650 18.52 -25.81 -5.74
C ASN A 650 19.81 -25.00 -5.92
N ILE A 651 20.89 -25.34 -5.20
CA ILE A 651 22.22 -24.70 -5.37
C ILE A 651 22.77 -24.98 -6.77
N ALA A 652 22.73 -26.24 -7.23
CA ALA A 652 23.23 -26.62 -8.55
C ALA A 652 22.42 -25.98 -9.69
N SER A 653 21.16 -25.62 -9.44
CA SER A 653 20.33 -24.89 -10.40
C SER A 653 20.80 -23.43 -10.58
N LEU A 654 21.29 -22.78 -9.51
CA LEU A 654 21.81 -21.42 -9.56
C LEU A 654 23.13 -21.32 -10.32
N ASP A 655 23.99 -22.34 -10.24
CA ASP A 655 25.26 -22.37 -11.01
C ASP A 655 25.04 -22.51 -12.52
N LYS A 656 23.83 -22.91 -12.95
CA LYS A 656 23.45 -23.06 -14.37
C LYS A 656 22.73 -21.85 -14.94
N SER A 657 22.21 -20.95 -14.11
CA SER A 657 21.54 -19.70 -14.48
C SER A 657 22.52 -18.54 -14.50
#